data_AF-A0A3D4EVX6-F1
#
_entry.id   AF-A0A3D4EVX6-F1
#
_cell.length_a   1.000
_cell.length_b   1.000
_cell.length_c   1.000
_cell.angle_alpha   90.00
_cell.angle_beta   90.00
_cell.angle_gamma   90.00
#
_symmetry.space_group_name_H-M   'P 1'
#
loop_
_entity.id
_entity.type
_entity.pdbx_description
1 polymer ?
#
loop_
_entity_poly.entity_id
_entity_poly.type
_entity_poly.pdbx_seq_one_letter_code
_entity_poly.pdbx_strand_id
1 'polypeptide(L)'
;MPKGVMIDHRGASNTILDLNERVRLTAQDRIFAISSLSFDLSVYDIFGTLTAGAALVMGTNRERSEDPAYWRALVDQHQVTLWNSVPALAQLLASEGSPSENLRTFLLSGDWIPLSLPDALRKQFPKAELLSLGGATEASIWSIIHPITQLSPEWPSVPYGRPLRHQSWLVLDENLQPCPPWVPGKLYIGGIGVALGYWNRPELTASQFIPDFSSSVKNATLYCTGDWGRLRPAHDRKLSLEFLGRQDSQVKINGYRIELGEIEAALQKHSALAQAAVTIQGSPPELIAHLVPDQGLIAEKTISKLDAKTTSSSEAGSAKAIPLPPHSGLEGIFQRQSHRRFLGQTVTLGALAKLLSSAQAHVIEGAALPKRRYPSAGSLYSVDLYLKVIEERVKGLSAGIYRYHSSQHQLEPIADDLAQEKIFEINQTIAEQSAFCLFLVADLAPITAVYGERARDFAHLEAGYLAQLLMEQASQHELGLCPVNEAGFSEIPSALNLRESHLCLHALLGGMIEPSWTERWVSPQETNSQSLLERIEADLAKQLPSYMVPRRFQILHSLPLSANGKIDRDALPELEAPKETTFVAPRTNLEKTVTGIWQDLLELPQVGLNDHFFQLGGNSLQAIQLLGKLRQEGYPSLTIAQLFGALTPSAQVKLLQELPSAEEEAIPTVSRSEDEERSDDEVEAQLRKLLSDQSS
;
A
#
# COMPACT_ATOMS: atom_id res chain seq x y z
N MET A 1 -11.18 11.24 -12.52
CA MET A 1 -12.01 12.47 -12.68
C MET A 1 -13.39 12.10 -12.20
N PRO A 2 -13.95 12.79 -11.22
CA PRO A 2 -15.20 12.38 -10.59
C PRO A 2 -16.37 12.44 -11.57
N LYS A 3 -17.30 11.48 -11.42
CA LYS A 3 -18.56 11.38 -12.20
C LYS A 3 -19.74 11.69 -11.27
N GLY A 4 -20.34 12.87 -11.43
CA GLY A 4 -21.53 13.25 -10.65
C GLY A 4 -22.77 12.56 -11.20
N VAL A 5 -23.48 11.79 -10.39
CA VAL A 5 -24.71 11.08 -10.82
C VAL A 5 -25.93 11.96 -10.58
N MET A 6 -26.76 12.16 -11.60
CA MET A 6 -27.97 12.97 -11.50
C MET A 6 -29.20 12.09 -11.22
N ILE A 7 -29.73 12.16 -9.99
CA ILE A 7 -30.88 11.36 -9.57
C ILE A 7 -32.18 12.14 -9.70
N ASP A 8 -33.19 11.51 -10.29
CA ASP A 8 -34.55 12.04 -10.32
C ASP A 8 -35.24 11.80 -8.96
N HIS A 9 -35.89 12.83 -8.41
CA HIS A 9 -36.64 12.72 -7.16
C HIS A 9 -37.68 11.58 -7.20
N ARG A 10 -38.29 11.30 -8.36
CA ARG A 10 -39.25 10.21 -8.52
C ARG A 10 -38.61 8.85 -8.28
N GLY A 11 -37.38 8.65 -8.76
CA GLY A 11 -36.62 7.42 -8.55
C GLY A 11 -36.26 7.23 -7.08
N ALA A 12 -35.70 8.26 -6.45
CA ALA A 12 -35.36 8.25 -5.03
C ALA A 12 -36.59 8.02 -4.14
N SER A 13 -37.68 8.76 -4.35
CA SER A 13 -38.93 8.60 -3.60
C SER A 13 -39.55 7.22 -3.78
N ASN A 14 -39.51 6.65 -4.99
CA ASN A 14 -40.00 5.29 -5.22
C ASN A 14 -39.21 4.25 -4.40
N THR A 15 -37.88 4.33 -4.41
CA THR A 15 -37.03 3.43 -3.60
C THR A 15 -37.35 3.56 -2.12
N ILE A 16 -37.42 4.79 -1.61
CA ILE A 16 -37.71 5.07 -0.20
C ILE A 16 -39.09 4.50 0.22
N LEU A 17 -40.13 4.82 -0.54
CA LEU A 17 -41.51 4.43 -0.18
C LEU A 17 -41.71 2.91 -0.26
N ASP A 18 -41.16 2.24 -1.28
CA ASP A 18 -41.25 0.77 -1.37
C ASP A 18 -40.51 0.10 -0.21
N LEU A 19 -39.35 0.63 0.20
CA LEU A 19 -38.60 0.07 1.32
C LEU A 19 -39.31 0.31 2.65
N ASN A 20 -39.82 1.52 2.90
CA ASN A 20 -40.62 1.85 4.09
C ASN A 20 -41.82 0.91 4.24
N GLU A 21 -42.53 0.61 3.14
CA GLU A 21 -43.65 -0.32 3.14
C GLU A 21 -43.20 -1.75 3.50
N ARG A 22 -42.10 -2.23 2.91
CA ARG A 22 -41.58 -3.59 3.13
C ARG A 22 -41.10 -3.82 4.57
N VAL A 23 -40.40 -2.84 5.15
CA VAL A 23 -39.90 -2.91 6.53
C VAL A 23 -40.95 -2.49 7.55
N ARG A 24 -42.15 -2.11 7.09
CA ARG A 24 -43.27 -1.65 7.91
C ARG A 24 -42.83 -0.49 8.82
N LEU A 25 -42.19 0.52 8.23
CA LEU A 25 -41.70 1.69 8.96
C LEU A 25 -42.88 2.57 9.42
N THR A 26 -42.82 3.03 10.67
CA THR A 26 -43.88 3.83 11.31
C THR A 26 -43.29 5.00 12.08
N ALA A 27 -44.14 5.92 12.53
CA ALA A 27 -43.71 7.06 13.36
C ALA A 27 -43.12 6.67 14.73
N GLN A 28 -43.28 5.41 15.16
CA GLN A 28 -42.67 4.91 16.40
C GLN A 28 -41.24 4.41 16.20
N ASP A 29 -40.81 4.27 14.95
CA ASP A 29 -39.48 3.78 14.64
C ASP A 29 -38.41 4.85 14.84
N ARG A 30 -37.20 4.36 15.08
CA ARG A 30 -36.01 5.18 15.30
C ARG A 30 -34.87 4.62 14.48
N ILE A 31 -34.26 5.45 13.65
CA ILE A 31 -33.20 5.04 12.74
C ILE A 31 -31.92 5.73 13.16
N PHE A 32 -30.81 4.98 13.22
CA PHE A 32 -29.50 5.55 13.47
C PHE A 32 -28.86 6.04 12.17
N ALA A 33 -28.66 7.36 12.04
CA ALA A 33 -27.99 7.96 10.89
C ALA A 33 -26.48 7.82 11.04
N ILE A 34 -25.94 6.72 10.52
CA ILE A 34 -24.51 6.44 10.48
C ILE A 34 -23.88 6.76 9.11
N SER A 35 -24.68 6.81 8.04
CA SER A 35 -24.15 6.98 6.69
C SER A 35 -23.62 8.39 6.47
N SER A 36 -22.41 8.49 5.90
CA SER A 36 -21.85 9.78 5.47
C SER A 36 -22.75 10.45 4.43
N LEU A 37 -22.91 11.77 4.50
CA LEU A 37 -23.66 12.57 3.51
C LEU A 37 -23.08 12.51 2.09
N SER A 38 -21.83 12.05 1.96
CA SER A 38 -21.19 11.79 0.67
C SER A 38 -21.53 10.43 0.07
N PHE A 39 -22.32 9.61 0.78
CA PHE A 39 -22.75 8.30 0.35
C PHE A 39 -24.27 8.26 0.21
N ASP A 40 -24.77 7.68 -0.89
CA ASP A 40 -26.20 7.70 -1.23
C ASP A 40 -27.10 6.98 -0.20
N LEU A 41 -26.56 6.09 0.62
CA LEU A 41 -27.27 5.50 1.76
C LEU A 41 -27.83 6.55 2.73
N SER A 42 -27.15 7.70 2.90
CA SER A 42 -27.61 8.76 3.80
C SER A 42 -28.95 9.36 3.35
N VAL A 43 -29.29 9.25 2.07
CA VAL A 43 -30.57 9.70 1.54
C VAL A 43 -31.71 8.89 2.17
N TYR A 44 -31.54 7.58 2.38
CA TYR A 44 -32.54 6.78 3.09
C TYR A 44 -32.54 7.06 4.59
N ASP A 45 -31.37 7.19 5.22
CA ASP A 45 -31.30 7.52 6.65
C ASP A 45 -32.10 8.79 6.97
N ILE A 46 -32.00 9.82 6.13
CA ILE A 46 -32.71 11.08 6.33
C ILE A 46 -34.16 10.96 5.84
N PHE A 47 -34.36 10.76 4.53
CA PHE A 47 -35.69 10.89 3.94
C PHE A 47 -36.57 9.65 4.15
N GLY A 48 -35.98 8.45 4.26
CA GLY A 48 -36.72 7.25 4.65
C GLY A 48 -37.34 7.40 6.04
N THR A 49 -36.56 7.89 6.99
CA THR A 49 -37.02 8.19 8.35
C THR A 49 -38.11 9.25 8.35
N LEU A 50 -37.83 10.43 7.79
CA LEU A 50 -38.72 11.59 7.90
C LEU A 50 -40.05 11.39 7.16
N THR A 51 -40.05 10.67 6.03
CA THR A 51 -41.30 10.39 5.28
C THR A 51 -42.24 9.43 6.01
N ALA A 52 -41.74 8.59 6.90
CA ALA A 52 -42.57 7.71 7.75
C ALA A 52 -43.02 8.38 9.07
N GLY A 53 -42.60 9.63 9.33
CA GLY A 53 -42.78 10.31 10.62
C GLY A 53 -41.93 9.71 11.74
N ALA A 54 -40.93 8.88 11.41
CA ALA A 54 -40.01 8.26 12.36
C ALA A 54 -38.98 9.28 12.88
N ALA A 55 -38.23 8.91 13.93
CA ALA A 55 -37.19 9.77 14.48
C ALA A 55 -35.78 9.35 14.04
N LEU A 56 -34.96 10.36 13.73
CA LEU A 56 -33.55 10.17 13.38
C LEU A 56 -32.67 10.32 14.61
N VAL A 57 -31.85 9.31 14.90
CA VAL A 57 -30.85 9.33 15.98
C VAL A 57 -29.48 9.60 15.35
N MET A 58 -28.82 10.66 15.80
CA MET A 58 -27.52 11.09 15.29
C MET A 58 -26.50 11.16 16.43
N GLY A 59 -25.26 10.75 16.17
CA GLY A 59 -24.16 10.97 17.09
C GLY A 59 -23.79 12.45 17.16
N THR A 60 -23.78 13.02 18.36
CA THR A 60 -23.39 14.42 18.59
C THR A 60 -21.89 14.59 18.81
N ASN A 61 -21.18 13.53 19.19
CA ASN A 61 -19.74 13.55 19.39
C ASN A 61 -18.99 13.11 18.12
N ARG A 62 -18.42 14.08 17.40
CA ARG A 62 -17.69 13.85 16.14
C ARG A 62 -16.45 12.97 16.31
N GLU A 63 -15.74 13.07 17.43
CA GLU A 63 -14.53 12.27 17.72
C GLU A 63 -14.86 10.80 18.00
N ARG A 64 -16.10 10.52 18.38
CA ARG A 64 -16.63 9.16 18.59
C ARG A 64 -17.50 8.68 17.43
N SER A 65 -17.53 9.40 16.32
CA SER A 65 -18.34 9.03 15.14
C SER A 65 -17.95 7.67 14.56
N GLU A 66 -16.72 7.21 14.79
CA GLU A 66 -16.21 5.90 14.37
C GLU A 66 -16.11 4.87 15.51
N ASP A 67 -16.77 5.10 16.66
CA ASP A 67 -16.65 4.25 17.86
C ASP A 67 -17.85 3.29 18.01
N PRO A 68 -17.66 1.97 17.87
CA PRO A 68 -18.74 0.99 17.97
C PRO A 68 -19.43 0.99 19.34
N ALA A 69 -18.69 1.21 20.43
CA ALA A 69 -19.25 1.25 21.76
C ALA A 69 -20.14 2.50 21.95
N TYR A 70 -19.76 3.62 21.31
CA TYR A 70 -20.59 4.82 21.27
C TYR A 70 -21.88 4.59 20.46
N TRP A 71 -21.79 3.99 19.27
CA TRP A 71 -22.96 3.63 18.48
C TRP A 71 -23.89 2.73 19.27
N ARG A 72 -23.33 1.72 19.94
CA ARG A 72 -24.08 0.78 20.75
C ARG A 72 -24.81 1.47 21.91
N ALA A 73 -24.14 2.37 22.61
CA ALA A 73 -24.76 3.17 23.67
C ALA A 73 -25.94 4.01 23.16
N LEU A 74 -25.81 4.65 21.99
CA LEU A 74 -26.90 5.42 21.39
C LEU A 74 -28.06 4.53 20.92
N VAL A 75 -27.75 3.37 20.34
CA VAL A 75 -28.75 2.36 19.93
C VAL A 75 -29.61 1.93 21.13
N ASP A 76 -28.97 1.66 22.27
CA ASP A 76 -29.67 1.24 23.48
C ASP A 76 -30.39 2.42 24.16
N GLN A 77 -29.72 3.56 24.33
CA GLN A 77 -30.29 4.76 24.97
C GLN A 77 -31.53 5.27 24.23
N HIS A 78 -31.46 5.32 22.91
CA HIS A 78 -32.56 5.83 22.09
C HIS A 78 -33.48 4.74 21.57
N GLN A 79 -33.27 3.46 21.92
CA GLN A 79 -34.10 2.33 21.47
C GLN A 79 -34.25 2.33 19.94
N VAL A 80 -33.13 2.38 19.23
CA VAL A 80 -33.10 2.36 17.76
C VAL A 80 -33.73 1.05 17.28
N THR A 81 -34.64 1.14 16.31
CA THR A 81 -35.42 0.00 15.78
C THR A 81 -34.91 -0.47 14.43
N LEU A 82 -34.30 0.41 13.63
CA LEU A 82 -33.75 0.09 12.33
C LEU A 82 -32.29 0.55 12.21
N TRP A 83 -31.44 -0.35 11.75
CA TRP A 83 -30.05 -0.10 11.42
C TRP A 83 -29.80 -0.22 9.92
N ASN A 84 -29.23 0.81 9.30
CA ASN A 84 -28.87 0.83 7.88
C ASN A 84 -27.38 1.11 7.72
N SER A 85 -26.64 0.16 7.12
CA SER A 85 -25.20 0.31 6.95
C SER A 85 -24.60 -0.70 5.98
N VAL A 86 -23.28 -0.59 5.80
CA VAL A 86 -22.48 -1.63 5.16
C VAL A 86 -22.21 -2.80 6.13
N PRO A 87 -22.01 -4.04 5.64
CA PRO A 87 -21.85 -5.23 6.48
C PRO A 87 -20.78 -5.09 7.55
N ALA A 88 -19.67 -4.41 7.24
CA ALA A 88 -18.57 -4.17 8.17
C ALA A 88 -18.98 -3.36 9.41
N LEU A 89 -19.79 -2.30 9.24
CA LEU A 89 -20.26 -1.48 10.36
C LEU A 89 -21.28 -2.23 11.23
N ALA A 90 -22.14 -3.04 10.62
CA ALA A 90 -23.04 -3.93 11.35
C ALA A 90 -22.27 -4.99 12.17
N GLN A 91 -21.16 -5.51 11.64
CA GLN A 91 -20.29 -6.44 12.35
C GLN A 91 -19.65 -5.81 13.60
N LEU A 92 -19.20 -4.55 13.49
CA LEU A 92 -18.69 -3.78 14.61
C LEU A 92 -19.75 -3.56 15.68
N LEU A 93 -20.97 -3.17 15.30
CA LEU A 93 -22.06 -3.03 16.27
C LEU A 93 -22.37 -4.35 16.98
N ALA A 94 -22.31 -5.47 16.24
CA ALA A 94 -22.58 -6.80 16.79
C ALA A 94 -21.53 -7.28 17.80
N SER A 95 -20.30 -6.76 17.76
CA SER A 95 -19.26 -7.10 18.73
C SER A 95 -19.38 -6.35 20.06
N GLU A 96 -20.30 -5.38 20.17
CA GLU A 96 -20.42 -4.52 21.34
C GLU A 96 -21.67 -4.80 22.18
N GLY A 97 -21.51 -4.69 23.50
CA GLY A 97 -22.58 -4.76 24.48
C GLY A 97 -23.18 -6.16 24.67
N SER A 98 -24.23 -6.24 25.49
CA SER A 98 -25.03 -7.46 25.66
C SER A 98 -26.14 -7.56 24.61
N PRO A 99 -26.73 -8.74 24.36
CA PRO A 99 -27.84 -8.85 23.43
C PRO A 99 -28.99 -7.88 23.74
N SER A 100 -29.60 -7.30 22.70
CA SER A 100 -30.67 -6.30 22.81
C SER A 100 -31.81 -6.62 21.86
N GLU A 101 -33.03 -6.27 22.26
CA GLU A 101 -34.26 -6.55 21.49
C GLU A 101 -34.80 -5.32 20.74
N ASN A 102 -34.14 -4.17 20.86
CA ASN A 102 -34.61 -2.91 20.29
C ASN A 102 -34.58 -2.91 18.77
N LEU A 103 -33.47 -3.38 18.21
CA LEU A 103 -33.27 -3.48 16.76
C LEU A 103 -34.11 -4.63 16.21
N ARG A 104 -35.05 -4.29 15.33
CA ARG A 104 -35.94 -5.22 14.63
C ARG A 104 -35.59 -5.38 13.15
N THR A 105 -34.76 -4.51 12.59
CA THR A 105 -34.43 -4.56 11.16
C THR A 105 -33.00 -4.10 10.90
N PHE A 106 -32.24 -4.92 10.16
CA PHE A 106 -30.96 -4.53 9.55
C PHE A 106 -31.10 -4.45 8.04
N LEU A 107 -30.72 -3.30 7.49
CA LEU A 107 -30.54 -3.06 6.07
C LEU A 107 -29.03 -3.12 5.78
N LEU A 108 -28.60 -4.18 5.10
CA LEU A 108 -27.20 -4.45 4.79
C LEU A 108 -26.97 -4.26 3.29
N SER A 109 -26.08 -3.34 2.93
CA SER A 109 -25.83 -3.02 1.52
C SER A 109 -24.45 -2.42 1.28
N GLY A 110 -24.11 -2.15 0.02
CA GLY A 110 -22.86 -1.46 -0.35
C GLY A 110 -21.63 -2.36 -0.42
N ASP A 111 -21.66 -3.55 0.17
CA ASP A 111 -20.58 -4.55 0.07
C ASP A 111 -21.11 -5.98 0.13
N TRP A 112 -20.21 -6.94 -0.09
CA TRP A 112 -20.44 -8.36 0.10
C TRP A 112 -20.80 -8.67 1.56
N ILE A 113 -21.85 -9.47 1.77
CA ILE A 113 -22.30 -9.87 3.12
C ILE A 113 -21.66 -11.21 3.47
N PRO A 114 -20.78 -11.28 4.48
CA PRO A 114 -20.20 -12.53 4.94
C PRO A 114 -21.27 -13.50 5.45
N LEU A 115 -21.13 -14.79 5.15
CA LEU A 115 -22.08 -15.81 5.63
C LEU A 115 -22.13 -15.91 7.16
N SER A 116 -21.06 -15.53 7.86
CA SER A 116 -20.99 -15.51 9.32
C SER A 116 -21.76 -14.34 9.95
N LEU A 117 -21.91 -13.22 9.25
CA LEU A 117 -22.47 -11.99 9.82
C LEU A 117 -23.95 -12.14 10.24
N PRO A 118 -24.84 -12.77 9.44
CA PRO A 118 -26.23 -12.95 9.84
C PRO A 118 -26.39 -13.69 11.18
N ASP A 119 -25.56 -14.70 11.44
CA ASP A 119 -25.63 -15.46 12.70
C ASP A 119 -25.09 -14.64 13.87
N ALA A 120 -24.02 -13.87 13.67
CA ALA A 120 -23.52 -12.92 14.66
C ALA A 120 -24.59 -11.87 15.02
N LEU A 121 -25.27 -11.30 14.01
CA LEU A 121 -26.33 -10.32 14.21
C LEU A 121 -27.54 -10.93 14.93
N ARG A 122 -27.98 -12.13 14.57
CA ARG A 122 -29.11 -12.80 15.26
C ARG A 122 -28.77 -13.17 16.70
N LYS A 123 -27.52 -13.50 17.00
CA LYS A 123 -27.07 -13.75 18.37
C LYS A 123 -27.16 -12.49 19.22
N GLN A 124 -26.81 -11.33 18.66
CA GLN A 124 -26.81 -10.06 19.38
C GLN A 124 -28.19 -9.36 19.37
N PHE A 125 -28.97 -9.54 18.31
CA PHE A 125 -30.26 -8.89 18.08
C PHE A 125 -31.28 -9.95 17.60
N PRO A 126 -31.83 -10.77 18.52
CA PRO A 126 -32.59 -11.97 18.18
C PRO A 126 -33.94 -11.69 17.48
N LYS A 127 -34.48 -10.47 17.60
CA LYS A 127 -35.73 -10.06 16.93
C LYS A 127 -35.49 -9.43 15.56
N ALA A 128 -34.24 -9.28 15.13
CA ALA A 128 -33.93 -8.50 13.94
C ALA A 128 -34.14 -9.30 12.65
N GLU A 129 -34.97 -8.76 11.76
CA GLU A 129 -35.04 -9.17 10.35
C GLU A 129 -33.81 -8.63 9.61
N LEU A 130 -33.13 -9.48 8.85
CA LEU A 130 -31.93 -9.12 8.10
C LEU A 130 -32.25 -9.05 6.61
N LEU A 131 -32.03 -7.89 6.00
CA LEU A 131 -32.31 -7.62 4.59
C LEU A 131 -31.01 -7.29 3.87
N SER A 132 -30.68 -8.08 2.86
CA SER A 132 -29.65 -7.74 1.87
C SER A 132 -30.26 -6.83 0.83
N LEU A 133 -29.62 -5.70 0.58
CA LEU A 133 -30.02 -4.72 -0.40
C LEU A 133 -28.87 -4.48 -1.37
N GLY A 134 -29.20 -4.27 -2.64
CA GLY A 134 -28.22 -3.95 -3.67
C GLY A 134 -28.74 -2.94 -4.68
N GLY A 135 -27.79 -2.41 -5.44
CA GLY A 135 -28.05 -1.36 -6.40
C GLY A 135 -26.76 -0.68 -6.80
N ALA A 136 -26.94 0.44 -7.47
CA ALA A 136 -25.88 1.35 -7.84
C ALA A 136 -26.39 2.77 -7.57
N THR A 137 -25.46 3.71 -7.36
CA THR A 137 -25.80 5.13 -7.26
C THR A 137 -26.57 5.59 -8.49
N GLU A 138 -26.24 5.09 -9.69
CA GLU A 138 -26.96 5.33 -10.94
C GLU A 138 -28.39 4.75 -11.00
N ALA A 139 -28.85 4.10 -9.94
CA ALA A 139 -30.17 3.48 -9.83
C ALA A 139 -30.89 3.82 -8.51
N SER A 140 -30.66 5.02 -7.96
CA SER A 140 -31.39 5.55 -6.78
C SER A 140 -31.25 4.68 -5.52
N ILE A 141 -30.02 4.60 -4.99
CA ILE A 141 -29.63 3.89 -3.74
C ILE A 141 -29.68 2.36 -3.91
N TRP A 142 -30.89 1.80 -3.97
CA TRP A 142 -31.14 0.37 -4.09
C TRP A 142 -32.17 0.11 -5.17
N SER A 143 -32.00 -1.02 -5.85
CA SER A 143 -32.90 -1.50 -6.88
C SER A 143 -33.27 -2.98 -6.71
N ILE A 144 -32.64 -3.68 -5.75
CA ILE A 144 -32.87 -5.09 -5.47
C ILE A 144 -32.81 -5.39 -3.97
N ILE A 145 -33.60 -6.37 -3.52
CA ILE A 145 -33.72 -6.77 -2.11
C ILE A 145 -33.83 -8.29 -1.94
N HIS A 146 -33.18 -8.83 -0.91
CA HIS A 146 -33.26 -10.22 -0.49
C HIS A 146 -33.40 -10.35 1.03
N PRO A 147 -34.52 -10.90 1.54
CA PRO A 147 -34.63 -11.26 2.94
C PRO A 147 -33.73 -12.45 3.31
N ILE A 148 -32.82 -12.27 4.25
CA ILE A 148 -31.89 -13.31 4.71
C ILE A 148 -32.59 -14.15 5.79
N THR A 149 -33.41 -15.10 5.36
CA THR A 149 -34.13 -16.02 6.26
C THR A 149 -33.37 -17.32 6.50
N GLN A 150 -32.63 -17.79 5.50
CA GLN A 150 -31.81 -19.01 5.54
C GLN A 150 -30.48 -18.75 4.84
N LEU A 151 -29.43 -19.41 5.32
CA LEU A 151 -28.12 -19.43 4.68
C LEU A 151 -27.84 -20.86 4.20
N SER A 152 -27.29 -20.98 2.99
CA SER A 152 -26.72 -22.25 2.53
C SER A 152 -25.20 -22.17 2.62
N PRO A 153 -24.52 -23.20 3.16
CA PRO A 153 -23.06 -23.26 3.14
C PRO A 153 -22.49 -23.37 1.72
N GLU A 154 -23.32 -23.77 0.74
CA GLU A 154 -22.92 -23.83 -0.67
C GLU A 154 -22.97 -22.47 -1.39
N TRP A 155 -23.48 -21.42 -0.73
CA TRP A 155 -23.55 -20.11 -1.34
C TRP A 155 -22.17 -19.45 -1.37
N PRO A 156 -21.68 -19.03 -2.54
CA PRO A 156 -20.48 -18.21 -2.61
C PRO A 156 -20.74 -16.76 -2.17
N SER A 157 -22.00 -16.37 -1.87
CA SER A 157 -22.47 -15.05 -1.46
C SER A 157 -23.94 -15.09 -1.04
N VAL A 158 -24.38 -14.16 -0.18
CA VAL A 158 -25.82 -13.89 -0.02
C VAL A 158 -26.42 -13.41 -1.36
N PRO A 159 -27.52 -14.01 -1.86
CA PRO A 159 -28.15 -13.59 -3.11
C PRO A 159 -28.66 -12.15 -3.03
N TYR A 160 -28.68 -11.44 -4.16
CA TYR A 160 -29.18 -10.06 -4.22
C TYR A 160 -30.71 -9.97 -4.33
N GLY A 161 -31.37 -11.07 -4.70
CA GLY A 161 -32.81 -11.23 -4.52
C GLY A 161 -33.64 -10.73 -5.69
N ARG A 162 -34.59 -9.82 -5.42
CA ARG A 162 -35.62 -9.39 -6.36
C ARG A 162 -35.73 -7.88 -6.50
N PRO A 163 -36.12 -7.36 -7.67
CA PRO A 163 -36.24 -5.94 -7.89
C PRO A 163 -37.21 -5.26 -6.91
N LEU A 164 -36.91 -4.01 -6.57
CA LEU A 164 -37.85 -3.11 -5.91
C LEU A 164 -39.00 -2.73 -6.85
N ARG A 165 -40.07 -2.16 -6.29
CA ARG A 165 -41.28 -1.78 -7.04
C ARG A 165 -40.92 -0.80 -8.16
N HIS A 166 -41.50 -1.00 -9.34
CA HIS A 166 -41.26 -0.21 -10.55
C HIS A 166 -39.78 -0.17 -11.03
N GLN A 167 -38.95 -1.06 -10.51
CA GLN A 167 -37.57 -1.26 -10.95
C GLN A 167 -37.41 -2.67 -11.50
N SER A 168 -36.36 -2.90 -12.28
CA SER A 168 -36.10 -4.17 -12.93
C SER A 168 -34.62 -4.46 -13.01
N TRP A 169 -34.28 -5.75 -12.99
CA TRP A 169 -32.96 -6.25 -13.28
C TRP A 169 -33.04 -7.20 -14.46
N LEU A 170 -32.20 -6.97 -15.46
CA LEU A 170 -32.08 -7.82 -16.63
C LEU A 170 -30.69 -8.44 -16.66
N VAL A 171 -30.64 -9.73 -16.99
CA VAL A 171 -29.40 -10.43 -17.32
C VAL A 171 -29.40 -10.58 -18.83
N LEU A 172 -28.51 -9.87 -19.52
CA LEU A 172 -28.48 -9.82 -20.98
C LEU A 172 -27.19 -10.43 -21.54
N ASP A 173 -27.30 -11.04 -22.71
CA ASP A 173 -26.16 -11.50 -23.51
C ASP A 173 -25.50 -10.35 -24.30
N GLU A 174 -24.52 -10.68 -25.14
CA GLU A 174 -23.78 -9.72 -25.97
C GLU A 174 -24.66 -9.00 -27.01
N ASN A 175 -25.82 -9.56 -27.35
CA ASN A 175 -26.80 -9.01 -28.29
C ASN A 175 -27.95 -8.29 -27.58
N LEU A 176 -27.80 -8.00 -26.28
CA LEU A 176 -28.82 -7.38 -25.42
C LEU A 176 -30.12 -8.21 -25.34
N GLN A 177 -30.04 -9.53 -25.48
CA GLN A 177 -31.18 -10.43 -25.31
C GLN A 177 -31.20 -11.04 -23.90
N PRO A 178 -32.38 -11.23 -23.28
CA PRO A 178 -32.47 -11.84 -21.96
C PRO A 178 -31.91 -13.26 -21.90
N CYS A 179 -30.99 -13.49 -20.96
CA CYS A 179 -30.44 -14.82 -20.68
C CYS A 179 -31.49 -15.72 -20.01
N PRO A 180 -31.58 -17.00 -20.40
CA PRO A 180 -32.38 -18.00 -19.67
C PRO A 180 -31.90 -18.20 -18.22
N PRO A 181 -32.73 -18.80 -17.34
CA PRO A 181 -32.29 -19.19 -16.01
C PRO A 181 -31.00 -20.02 -16.04
N TRP A 182 -30.14 -19.78 -15.06
CA TRP A 182 -28.79 -20.36 -14.90
C TRP A 182 -27.73 -19.91 -15.89
N VAL A 183 -28.08 -19.21 -16.97
CA VAL A 183 -27.11 -18.70 -17.94
C VAL A 183 -26.54 -17.36 -17.44
N PRO A 184 -25.21 -17.23 -17.26
CA PRO A 184 -24.58 -15.96 -16.93
C PRO A 184 -24.74 -14.92 -18.04
N GLY A 185 -24.86 -13.65 -17.64
CA GLY A 185 -24.84 -12.51 -18.55
C GLY A 185 -24.56 -11.21 -17.81
N LYS A 186 -24.50 -10.11 -18.55
CA LYS A 186 -24.28 -8.77 -18.00
C LYS A 186 -25.54 -8.25 -17.33
N LEU A 187 -25.36 -7.57 -16.21
CA LEU A 187 -26.46 -7.01 -15.44
C LEU A 187 -26.80 -5.60 -15.88
N TYR A 188 -28.10 -5.36 -16.03
CA TYR A 188 -28.66 -4.06 -16.35
C TYR A 188 -29.78 -3.74 -15.38
N ILE A 189 -29.85 -2.47 -14.96
CA ILE A 189 -30.94 -1.96 -14.11
C ILE A 189 -31.85 -1.09 -14.97
N GLY A 190 -33.14 -1.38 -14.94
CA GLY A 190 -34.17 -0.60 -15.62
C GLY A 190 -35.26 -0.09 -14.67
N GLY A 191 -36.12 0.78 -15.18
CA GLY A 191 -37.28 1.29 -14.45
C GLY A 191 -37.05 2.65 -13.80
N ILE A 192 -37.96 3.06 -12.91
CA ILE A 192 -38.06 4.45 -12.43
C ILE A 192 -36.86 4.91 -11.60
N GLY A 193 -36.07 3.98 -11.06
CA GLY A 193 -34.89 4.27 -10.23
C GLY A 193 -33.66 4.71 -11.03
N VAL A 194 -33.63 4.49 -12.35
CA VAL A 194 -32.47 4.81 -13.19
C VAL A 194 -32.23 6.32 -13.25
N ALA A 195 -30.98 6.72 -13.04
CA ALA A 195 -30.53 8.11 -13.04
C ALA A 195 -30.73 8.77 -14.42
N LEU A 196 -30.78 10.11 -14.41
CA LEU A 196 -30.84 10.92 -15.64
C LEU A 196 -29.53 10.85 -16.43
N GLY A 197 -28.44 10.41 -15.79
CA GLY A 197 -27.11 10.31 -16.38
C GLY A 197 -26.03 10.94 -15.50
N TYR A 198 -24.89 11.22 -16.12
CA TYR A 198 -23.75 11.86 -15.46
C TYR A 198 -23.71 13.37 -15.77
N TRP A 199 -23.56 14.20 -14.73
CA TRP A 199 -23.50 15.66 -14.83
C TRP A 199 -22.39 16.11 -15.77
N ASN A 200 -22.74 16.89 -16.80
CA ASN A 200 -21.82 17.42 -17.80
C ASN A 200 -20.94 16.36 -18.50
N ARG A 201 -21.47 15.15 -18.70
CA ARG A 201 -20.77 14.02 -19.33
C ARG A 201 -21.69 13.27 -20.31
N PRO A 202 -22.12 13.88 -21.43
CA PRO A 202 -23.09 13.29 -22.34
C PRO A 202 -22.59 12.00 -23.01
N GLU A 203 -21.31 11.93 -23.38
CA GLU A 203 -20.72 10.75 -24.03
C GLU A 203 -20.69 9.54 -23.07
N LEU A 204 -20.21 9.74 -21.84
CA LEU A 204 -20.20 8.69 -20.81
C LEU A 204 -21.63 8.29 -20.40
N THR A 205 -22.56 9.25 -20.40
CA THR A 205 -23.97 8.96 -20.16
C THR A 205 -24.50 8.04 -21.25
N ALA A 206 -24.29 8.38 -22.52
CA ALA A 206 -24.78 7.56 -23.63
C ALA A 206 -24.15 6.15 -23.67
N SER A 207 -22.92 5.97 -23.17
CA SER A 207 -22.28 4.65 -23.12
C SER A 207 -22.81 3.76 -21.99
N GLN A 208 -23.22 4.34 -20.86
CA GLN A 208 -23.67 3.58 -19.68
C GLN A 208 -25.20 3.50 -19.54
N PHE A 209 -25.93 4.44 -20.14
CA PHE A 209 -27.39 4.55 -20.07
C PHE A 209 -27.97 4.34 -21.47
N ILE A 210 -28.30 3.08 -21.77
CA ILE A 210 -28.75 2.66 -23.09
C ILE A 210 -30.28 2.56 -23.16
N PRO A 211 -30.90 2.68 -24.34
CA PRO A 211 -32.35 2.51 -24.47
C PRO A 211 -32.83 1.11 -24.06
N ASP A 212 -33.92 1.04 -23.31
CA ASP A 212 -34.61 -0.21 -22.99
C ASP A 212 -35.67 -0.50 -24.07
N PHE A 213 -35.29 -1.30 -25.08
CA PHE A 213 -36.21 -1.70 -26.14
C PHE A 213 -37.22 -2.77 -25.72
N SER A 214 -37.05 -3.38 -24.54
CA SER A 214 -37.97 -4.39 -24.02
C SER A 214 -39.14 -3.77 -23.24
N SER A 215 -38.99 -2.51 -22.80
CA SER A 215 -39.98 -1.80 -22.02
C SER A 215 -41.09 -1.20 -22.87
N SER A 216 -42.32 -1.25 -22.34
CA SER A 216 -43.47 -0.54 -22.91
C SER A 216 -43.48 0.95 -22.57
N VAL A 217 -42.60 1.41 -21.67
CA VAL A 217 -42.48 2.82 -21.29
C VAL A 217 -41.67 3.58 -22.35
N LYS A 218 -42.23 4.71 -22.81
CA LYS A 218 -41.57 5.56 -23.80
C LYS A 218 -40.26 6.12 -23.23
N ASN A 219 -39.19 6.03 -24.02
CA ASN A 219 -37.83 6.47 -23.64
C ASN A 219 -37.32 5.80 -22.35
N ALA A 220 -37.70 4.55 -22.11
CA ALA A 220 -37.12 3.77 -21.03
C ALA A 220 -35.62 3.56 -21.26
N THR A 221 -34.88 3.51 -20.16
CA THR A 221 -33.42 3.45 -20.15
C THR A 221 -32.98 2.31 -19.25
N LEU A 222 -31.95 1.58 -19.70
CA LEU A 222 -31.20 0.63 -18.90
C LEU A 222 -29.86 1.24 -18.51
N TYR A 223 -29.50 1.13 -17.24
CA TYR A 223 -28.16 1.38 -16.76
C TYR A 223 -27.33 0.09 -16.82
N CYS A 224 -26.20 0.15 -17.52
CA CYS A 224 -25.22 -0.93 -17.60
C CYS A 224 -24.35 -0.92 -16.33
N THR A 225 -24.49 -1.94 -15.47
CA THR A 225 -23.85 -1.90 -14.16
C THR A 225 -22.36 -2.27 -14.19
N GLY A 226 -21.92 -2.98 -15.24
CA GLY A 226 -20.59 -3.60 -15.36
C GLY A 226 -20.44 -4.93 -14.61
N ASP A 227 -21.51 -5.36 -13.94
CA ASP A 227 -21.55 -6.61 -13.18
C ASP A 227 -22.04 -7.78 -14.04
N TRP A 228 -21.67 -8.98 -13.64
CA TRP A 228 -22.18 -10.24 -14.16
C TRP A 228 -23.06 -10.94 -13.14
N GLY A 229 -24.07 -11.62 -13.64
CA GLY A 229 -24.96 -12.41 -12.81
C GLY A 229 -25.77 -13.40 -13.62
N ARG A 230 -26.66 -14.11 -12.93
CA ARG A 230 -27.62 -15.03 -13.56
C ARG A 230 -28.91 -15.06 -12.76
N LEU A 231 -29.99 -15.45 -13.43
CA LEU A 231 -31.27 -15.70 -12.76
C LEU A 231 -31.33 -17.15 -12.28
N ARG A 232 -31.67 -17.34 -11.01
CA ARG A 232 -31.91 -18.67 -10.41
C ARG A 232 -33.39 -18.84 -10.06
N PRO A 233 -33.99 -20.02 -10.31
CA PRO A 233 -35.25 -20.38 -9.68
C PRO A 233 -35.08 -20.42 -8.16
N ALA A 234 -35.87 -19.63 -7.45
CA ALA A 234 -35.96 -19.70 -5.99
C ALA A 234 -36.99 -20.74 -5.55
N HIS A 235 -37.01 -21.05 -4.25
CA HIS A 235 -37.87 -22.09 -3.67
C HIS A 235 -39.36 -21.83 -3.88
N ASP A 236 -39.76 -20.55 -3.98
CA ASP A 236 -41.12 -20.11 -4.28
C ASP A 236 -41.42 -20.03 -5.79
N ARG A 237 -40.60 -20.67 -6.63
CA ARG A 237 -40.70 -20.74 -8.11
C ARG A 237 -40.60 -19.40 -8.83
N LYS A 238 -40.22 -18.32 -8.14
CA LYS A 238 -39.90 -17.04 -8.77
C LYS A 238 -38.40 -16.96 -9.04
N LEU A 239 -38.02 -16.19 -10.06
CA LEU A 239 -36.61 -15.95 -10.33
C LEU A 239 -36.01 -15.01 -9.28
N SER A 240 -34.77 -15.28 -8.91
CA SER A 240 -33.93 -14.48 -8.02
C SER A 240 -32.61 -14.22 -8.70
N LEU A 241 -32.08 -13.01 -8.55
CA LEU A 241 -30.78 -12.67 -9.09
C LEU A 241 -29.67 -13.23 -8.21
N GLU A 242 -28.68 -13.85 -8.86
CA GLU A 242 -27.39 -14.20 -8.29
C GLU A 242 -26.32 -13.35 -8.96
N PHE A 243 -25.49 -12.71 -8.14
CA PHE A 243 -24.36 -11.93 -8.59
C PHE A 243 -23.13 -12.83 -8.69
N LEU A 244 -22.38 -12.72 -9.79
CA LEU A 244 -21.22 -13.57 -10.06
C LEU A 244 -19.89 -12.81 -10.02
N GLY A 245 -19.92 -11.48 -10.01
CA GLY A 245 -18.71 -10.65 -9.99
C GLY A 245 -18.79 -9.49 -10.96
N ARG A 246 -17.65 -8.82 -11.16
CA ARG A 246 -17.47 -7.74 -12.13
C ARG A 246 -16.47 -8.15 -13.20
N GLN A 247 -16.68 -7.69 -14.42
CA GLN A 247 -15.71 -7.87 -15.52
C GLN A 247 -14.74 -6.69 -15.63
N ASP A 248 -15.14 -5.52 -15.13
CA ASP A 248 -14.29 -4.33 -15.10
C ASP A 248 -13.45 -4.25 -13.83
N SER A 249 -12.51 -3.30 -13.79
CA SER A 249 -11.58 -3.09 -12.68
C SER A 249 -12.22 -2.35 -11.50
N GLN A 250 -13.54 -2.41 -11.36
CA GLN A 250 -14.26 -1.76 -10.27
C GLN A 250 -14.42 -2.74 -9.12
N VAL A 251 -14.15 -2.28 -7.91
CA VAL A 251 -14.21 -3.08 -6.67
C VAL A 251 -15.05 -2.36 -5.61
N LYS A 252 -15.61 -3.13 -4.67
CA LYS A 252 -16.24 -2.61 -3.45
C LYS A 252 -15.36 -3.01 -2.27
N ILE A 253 -14.93 -2.03 -1.48
CA ILE A 253 -14.09 -2.26 -0.29
C ILE A 253 -14.66 -1.43 0.85
N ASN A 254 -15.05 -2.10 1.94
CA ASN A 254 -15.68 -1.48 3.11
C ASN A 254 -16.90 -0.62 2.74
N GLY A 255 -17.65 -1.04 1.71
CA GLY A 255 -18.80 -0.32 1.18
C GLY A 255 -18.50 0.82 0.21
N TYR A 256 -17.24 1.19 0.00
CA TYR A 256 -16.85 2.20 -0.98
C TYR A 256 -16.74 1.57 -2.37
N ARG A 257 -17.39 2.20 -3.35
CA ARG A 257 -17.25 1.84 -4.76
C ARG A 257 -15.99 2.49 -5.32
N ILE A 258 -14.97 1.67 -5.58
CA ILE A 258 -13.64 2.11 -5.99
C ILE A 258 -13.39 1.68 -7.44
N GLU A 259 -13.04 2.65 -8.28
CA GLU A 259 -12.56 2.41 -9.64
C GLU A 259 -11.04 2.24 -9.59
N LEU A 260 -10.51 1.01 -9.74
CA LEU A 260 -9.05 0.80 -9.68
C LEU A 260 -8.32 1.64 -10.75
N GLY A 261 -8.96 1.82 -11.91
CA GLY A 261 -8.45 2.70 -12.98
C GLY A 261 -8.30 4.17 -12.59
N GLU A 262 -9.08 4.67 -11.61
CA GLU A 262 -8.89 6.04 -11.10
C GLU A 262 -7.63 6.15 -10.26
N ILE A 263 -7.33 5.12 -9.47
CA ILE A 263 -6.09 5.03 -8.70
C ILE A 263 -4.90 4.85 -9.64
N GLU A 264 -5.00 3.95 -10.63
CA GLU A 264 -3.99 3.73 -11.67
C GLU A 264 -3.71 5.05 -12.43
N ALA A 265 -4.74 5.81 -12.82
CA ALA A 265 -4.59 7.09 -13.49
C ALA A 265 -3.97 8.17 -12.60
N ALA A 266 -4.23 8.16 -11.29
CA ALA A 266 -3.57 9.07 -10.34
C ALA A 266 -2.09 8.70 -10.15
N LEU A 267 -1.78 7.41 -10.02
CA LEU A 267 -0.41 6.88 -9.98
C LEU A 267 0.38 7.22 -11.24
N GLN A 268 -0.25 7.10 -12.41
CA GLN A 268 0.39 7.35 -13.71
C GLN A 268 0.80 8.81 -13.93
N LYS A 269 0.26 9.76 -13.15
CA LYS A 269 0.70 11.17 -13.16
C LYS A 269 1.97 11.40 -12.36
N HIS A 270 2.37 10.46 -11.51
CA HIS A 270 3.54 10.61 -10.67
C HIS A 270 4.82 10.39 -11.50
N SER A 271 5.67 11.41 -11.58
CA SER A 271 6.85 11.45 -12.49
C SER A 271 7.88 10.36 -12.26
N ALA A 272 7.88 9.71 -11.09
CA ALA A 272 8.77 8.59 -10.79
C ALA A 272 8.27 7.22 -11.29
N LEU A 273 7.08 7.12 -11.88
CA LEU A 273 6.44 5.86 -12.28
C LEU A 273 6.28 5.78 -13.80
N ALA A 274 6.80 4.72 -14.42
CA ALA A 274 6.55 4.41 -15.84
C ALA A 274 5.21 3.70 -16.02
N GLN A 275 4.87 2.76 -15.13
CA GLN A 275 3.62 2.02 -15.16
C GLN A 275 3.12 1.73 -13.75
N ALA A 276 1.80 1.59 -13.61
CA ALA A 276 1.17 1.16 -12.37
C ALA A 276 -0.06 0.31 -12.68
N ALA A 277 -0.30 -0.71 -11.85
CA ALA A 277 -1.53 -1.48 -11.83
C ALA A 277 -2.00 -1.61 -10.39
N VAL A 278 -3.31 -1.60 -10.15
CA VAL A 278 -3.86 -1.78 -8.81
C VAL A 278 -4.69 -3.05 -8.77
N THR A 279 -4.51 -3.85 -7.72
CA THR A 279 -5.28 -5.07 -7.47
C THR A 279 -5.85 -5.08 -6.05
N ILE A 280 -6.67 -6.08 -5.77
CA ILE A 280 -7.12 -6.41 -4.42
C ILE A 280 -6.57 -7.77 -4.00
N GLN A 281 -6.09 -7.90 -2.77
CA GLN A 281 -5.75 -9.20 -2.17
C GLN A 281 -6.22 -9.24 -0.70
N GLY A 282 -6.31 -10.45 -0.15
CA GLY A 282 -6.69 -10.67 1.25
C GLY A 282 -8.20 -10.85 1.49
N SER A 283 -8.54 -11.28 2.70
CA SER A 283 -9.90 -11.36 3.23
C SER A 283 -9.89 -10.82 4.66
N PRO A 284 -10.33 -9.57 4.91
CA PRO A 284 -11.02 -8.68 3.97
C PRO A 284 -10.12 -8.13 2.84
N PRO A 285 -10.69 -7.75 1.68
CA PRO A 285 -9.93 -7.28 0.53
C PRO A 285 -9.28 -5.91 0.77
N GLU A 286 -7.99 -5.79 0.43
CA GLU A 286 -7.19 -4.56 0.53
C GLU A 286 -6.61 -4.14 -0.82
N LEU A 287 -6.44 -2.82 -1.04
CA LEU A 287 -5.82 -2.27 -2.25
C LEU A 287 -4.30 -2.45 -2.23
N ILE A 288 -3.76 -3.04 -3.30
CA ILE A 288 -2.33 -3.17 -3.55
C ILE A 288 -1.99 -2.46 -4.86
N ALA A 289 -1.01 -1.56 -4.81
CA ALA A 289 -0.46 -0.91 -6.00
C ALA A 289 0.86 -1.58 -6.42
N HIS A 290 0.87 -2.10 -7.64
CA HIS A 290 2.04 -2.65 -8.33
C HIS A 290 2.67 -1.55 -9.17
N LEU A 291 3.91 -1.19 -8.85
CA LEU A 291 4.58 0.00 -9.36
C LEU A 291 5.79 -0.38 -10.21
N VAL A 292 5.89 0.15 -11.42
CA VAL A 292 7.10 0.08 -12.25
C VAL A 292 7.71 1.48 -12.33
N PRO A 293 8.91 1.72 -11.77
CA PRO A 293 9.57 3.02 -11.79
C PRO A 293 9.91 3.48 -13.23
N ASP A 294 9.86 4.78 -13.48
CA ASP A 294 10.26 5.35 -14.77
C ASP A 294 11.78 5.28 -14.95
N GLN A 295 12.22 4.53 -15.97
CA GLN A 295 13.64 4.38 -16.29
C GLN A 295 14.24 5.71 -16.79
N GLY A 296 13.43 6.71 -17.14
CA GLY A 296 13.86 8.07 -17.52
C GLY A 296 14.54 8.89 -16.42
N LEU A 297 14.38 8.54 -15.13
CA LEU A 297 15.12 9.15 -14.01
C LEU A 297 16.36 8.33 -13.59
N ILE A 298 16.61 7.19 -14.25
CA ILE A 298 17.80 6.34 -14.04
C ILE A 298 18.70 6.34 -15.29
N ALA A 299 18.23 6.79 -16.46
CA ALA A 299 18.90 6.62 -17.75
C ALA A 299 19.05 7.89 -18.61
N GLU A 300 19.15 9.10 -18.03
CA GLU A 300 19.74 10.22 -18.79
C GLU A 300 21.27 10.12 -18.80
N LYS A 301 21.80 9.39 -19.79
CA LYS A 301 22.97 9.75 -20.63
C LYS A 301 23.72 8.52 -21.21
N THR A 302 23.02 7.71 -22.00
CA THR A 302 23.69 6.90 -23.03
C THR A 302 22.64 6.66 -24.11
N ILE A 303 22.72 7.20 -25.32
CA ILE A 303 23.58 6.70 -26.38
C ILE A 303 23.59 7.77 -27.48
N SER A 304 24.78 8.21 -27.89
CA SER A 304 24.98 8.66 -29.25
C SER A 304 26.38 8.27 -29.71
N LYS A 305 26.38 7.17 -30.46
CA LYS A 305 27.26 6.86 -31.59
C LYS A 305 28.72 6.58 -31.26
N LEU A 306 29.03 5.27 -31.33
CA LEU A 306 30.26 4.77 -31.93
C LEU A 306 30.64 5.63 -33.14
N ASP A 307 31.89 6.08 -33.19
CA ASP A 307 32.72 5.86 -34.37
C ASP A 307 34.21 6.03 -34.06
N ALA A 308 34.97 5.08 -34.61
CA ALA A 308 36.38 5.12 -34.99
C ALA A 308 37.48 4.69 -34.00
N LYS A 309 38.07 3.54 -34.37
CA LYS A 309 39.50 3.15 -34.35
C LYS A 309 40.07 2.41 -33.14
N THR A 310 40.00 1.10 -33.29
CA THR A 310 41.09 0.13 -33.11
C THR A 310 42.48 0.69 -33.46
N THR A 311 43.50 0.53 -32.60
CA THR A 311 44.75 -0.24 -32.88
C THR A 311 45.83 -0.15 -31.76
N SER A 312 46.58 -1.26 -31.62
CA SER A 312 47.95 -1.44 -31.04
C SER A 312 48.05 -1.56 -29.50
N SER A 313 48.28 -2.76 -28.93
CA SER A 313 49.57 -3.45 -28.60
C SER A 313 50.37 -2.74 -27.49
N SER A 314 51.02 -3.34 -26.47
CA SER A 314 51.52 -4.70 -26.17
C SER A 314 52.15 -4.70 -24.75
N GLU A 315 52.15 -5.87 -24.08
CA GLU A 315 53.11 -6.46 -23.11
C GLU A 315 54.09 -5.63 -22.24
N ALA A 316 54.08 -5.89 -20.92
CA ALA A 316 55.22 -6.05 -19.95
C ALA A 316 54.64 -6.08 -18.51
N GLY A 317 55.12 -6.73 -17.44
CA GLY A 317 56.25 -7.59 -17.08
C GLY A 317 56.14 -7.81 -15.55
N SER A 318 56.27 -9.05 -15.05
CA SER A 318 55.83 -9.44 -13.69
C SER A 318 56.69 -8.88 -12.54
N ALA A 319 56.07 -8.17 -11.60
CA ALA A 319 56.66 -7.76 -10.32
C ALA A 319 56.16 -8.65 -9.15
N LYS A 320 57.02 -8.86 -8.14
CA LYS A 320 56.78 -9.80 -7.02
C LYS A 320 55.61 -9.38 -6.11
N ALA A 321 54.72 -10.32 -5.80
CA ALA A 321 53.57 -10.13 -4.91
C ALA A 321 53.95 -9.85 -3.45
N ILE A 322 53.11 -9.07 -2.77
CA ILE A 322 53.28 -8.62 -1.37
C ILE A 322 52.28 -9.36 -0.46
N PRO A 323 52.73 -10.10 0.57
CA PRO A 323 51.85 -10.81 1.50
C PRO A 323 51.20 -9.87 2.53
N LEU A 324 49.91 -10.07 2.82
CA LEU A 324 49.16 -9.33 3.85
C LEU A 324 49.09 -10.10 5.20
N PRO A 325 49.02 -9.42 6.35
CA PRO A 325 48.94 -10.07 7.67
C PRO A 325 47.62 -10.83 7.91
N PRO A 326 47.63 -12.00 8.59
CA PRO A 326 46.43 -12.83 8.83
C PRO A 326 45.49 -12.26 9.92
N HIS A 327 44.18 -12.60 9.86
CA HIS A 327 43.15 -12.16 10.82
C HIS A 327 42.10 -13.25 11.16
N SER A 328 41.45 -13.17 12.32
CA SER A 328 40.44 -14.11 12.82
C SER A 328 39.07 -13.45 13.12
N GLY A 329 38.00 -13.94 12.49
CA GLY A 329 36.60 -13.74 12.92
C GLY A 329 35.91 -12.44 12.46
N LEU A 330 34.68 -12.57 11.94
CA LEU A 330 33.74 -11.48 11.63
C LEU A 330 32.50 -11.65 12.52
N GLU A 331 32.26 -10.73 13.45
CA GLU A 331 31.04 -10.65 14.26
C GLU A 331 30.47 -9.22 14.15
N GLY A 332 29.25 -9.06 13.63
CA GLY A 332 28.59 -7.75 13.58
C GLY A 332 27.31 -7.70 12.74
N ILE A 333 26.40 -6.80 13.12
CA ILE A 333 25.10 -6.55 12.48
C ILE A 333 25.28 -5.58 11.29
N PHE A 334 24.63 -5.88 10.16
CA PHE A 334 24.82 -5.25 8.84
C PHE A 334 24.25 -3.82 8.75
N GLN A 335 25.08 -2.82 8.38
CA GLN A 335 24.66 -1.44 8.10
C GLN A 335 25.48 -0.79 6.96
N ARG A 336 24.81 -0.35 5.89
CA ARG A 336 25.45 0.31 4.73
C ARG A 336 25.85 1.75 5.05
N GLN A 337 27.14 2.08 4.98
CA GLN A 337 27.67 3.44 5.21
C GLN A 337 28.49 3.92 4.00
N SER A 338 28.19 5.12 3.49
CA SER A 338 28.92 5.75 2.36
C SER A 338 29.53 7.06 2.83
N HIS A 339 30.86 7.16 2.79
CA HIS A 339 31.57 8.35 3.27
C HIS A 339 31.90 9.28 2.12
N ARG A 340 31.50 10.56 2.21
CA ARG A 340 31.81 11.60 1.21
C ARG A 340 32.93 12.55 1.64
N ARG A 341 33.68 12.16 2.67
CA ARG A 341 34.80 12.92 3.22
C ARG A 341 35.78 11.95 3.88
N PHE A 342 37.08 12.21 3.69
CA PHE A 342 38.14 11.49 4.39
C PHE A 342 39.03 12.49 5.13
N LEU A 343 39.76 12.01 6.14
CA LEU A 343 40.69 12.83 6.92
C LEU A 343 41.94 13.24 6.12
N GLY A 344 42.14 12.70 4.91
CA GLY A 344 43.34 12.97 4.10
C GLY A 344 44.62 12.52 4.79
N GLN A 345 44.53 11.53 5.68
CA GLN A 345 45.65 10.95 6.42
C GLN A 345 46.09 9.63 5.79
N THR A 346 47.31 9.19 6.12
CA THR A 346 47.85 7.92 5.63
C THR A 346 47.12 6.73 6.24
N VAL A 347 46.62 5.83 5.40
CA VAL A 347 46.08 4.53 5.80
C VAL A 347 47.24 3.57 6.10
N THR A 348 47.14 2.76 7.14
CA THR A 348 48.15 1.73 7.42
C THR A 348 47.90 0.48 6.58
N LEU A 349 48.97 -0.22 6.17
CA LEU A 349 48.84 -1.51 5.49
C LEU A 349 48.00 -2.53 6.30
N GLY A 350 48.07 -2.48 7.62
CA GLY A 350 47.27 -3.35 8.50
C GLY A 350 45.76 -3.05 8.45
N ALA A 351 45.35 -1.78 8.39
CA ALA A 351 43.93 -1.42 8.25
C ALA A 351 43.38 -1.81 6.87
N LEU A 352 44.18 -1.58 5.82
CA LEU A 352 43.83 -2.00 4.46
C LEU A 352 43.74 -3.53 4.33
N ALA A 353 44.68 -4.27 4.93
CA ALA A 353 44.65 -5.74 4.95
C ALA A 353 43.38 -6.28 5.61
N LYS A 354 42.98 -5.71 6.76
CA LYS A 354 41.74 -6.09 7.45
C LYS A 354 40.50 -5.85 6.59
N LEU A 355 40.42 -4.71 5.91
CA LEU A 355 39.34 -4.43 4.96
C LEU A 355 39.31 -5.46 3.81
N LEU A 356 40.46 -5.78 3.21
CA LEU A 356 40.53 -6.74 2.11
C LEU A 356 40.26 -8.19 2.55
N SER A 357 40.46 -8.51 3.84
CA SER A 357 40.18 -9.85 4.39
C SER A 357 38.69 -10.21 4.28
N SER A 358 37.80 -9.22 4.25
CA SER A 358 36.36 -9.42 4.00
C SER A 358 36.08 -10.02 2.62
N ALA A 359 36.98 -9.80 1.65
CA ALA A 359 36.93 -10.38 0.32
C ALA A 359 37.80 -11.66 0.16
N GLN A 360 38.39 -12.18 1.25
CA GLN A 360 39.25 -13.37 1.21
C GLN A 360 38.43 -14.65 0.95
N ALA A 361 38.94 -15.50 0.05
CA ALA A 361 38.38 -16.82 -0.20
C ALA A 361 38.72 -17.76 0.97
N HIS A 362 37.72 -18.48 1.47
CA HIS A 362 37.92 -19.49 2.52
C HIS A 362 37.63 -20.90 1.96
N VAL A 363 38.57 -21.82 2.16
CA VAL A 363 38.41 -23.24 1.82
C VAL A 363 37.97 -24.00 3.07
N ILE A 364 36.86 -24.72 3.00
CA ILE A 364 36.43 -25.66 4.04
C ILE A 364 36.89 -27.06 3.62
N GLU A 365 37.51 -27.81 4.54
CA GLU A 365 37.96 -29.18 4.26
C GLU A 365 36.80 -30.06 3.78
N GLY A 366 36.98 -30.68 2.61
CA GLY A 366 36.10 -31.74 2.08
C GLY A 366 35.00 -31.32 1.10
N ALA A 367 34.67 -30.03 0.94
CA ALA A 367 33.81 -29.54 -0.14
C ALA A 367 33.92 -28.01 -0.29
N ALA A 368 33.99 -27.52 -1.53
CA ALA A 368 33.93 -26.08 -1.79
C ALA A 368 32.49 -25.56 -1.61
N LEU A 369 32.22 -24.88 -0.48
CA LEU A 369 31.57 -23.56 -0.38
C LEU A 369 31.01 -23.31 1.04
N PRO A 370 31.15 -22.07 1.54
CA PRO A 370 29.92 -21.35 1.86
C PRO A 370 29.98 -19.87 1.43
N LYS A 371 29.23 -19.51 0.38
CA LYS A 371 28.74 -18.13 0.21
C LYS A 371 27.52 -18.01 1.11
N ARG A 372 27.67 -17.44 2.32
CA ARG A 372 26.66 -17.56 3.38
C ARG A 372 25.27 -16.94 3.11
N ARG A 373 24.92 -16.54 1.87
CA ARG A 373 23.52 -16.37 1.38
C ARG A 373 23.43 -16.20 -0.18
N TYR A 374 23.82 -17.23 -0.96
CA TYR A 374 23.48 -17.52 -2.40
C TYR A 374 23.88 -16.50 -3.52
N PRO A 375 23.89 -16.86 -4.84
CA PRO A 375 24.55 -17.96 -5.55
C PRO A 375 25.68 -17.45 -6.48
N SER A 376 26.90 -17.95 -6.33
CA SER A 376 27.53 -18.53 -7.51
C SER A 376 28.24 -19.80 -7.04
N ALA A 377 27.64 -20.93 -7.38
CA ALA A 377 28.23 -22.22 -7.15
C ALA A 377 29.39 -22.39 -8.15
N GLY A 378 30.56 -22.78 -7.66
CA GLY A 378 31.61 -23.36 -8.50
C GLY A 378 32.73 -22.41 -8.94
N SER A 379 33.83 -22.43 -8.19
CA SER A 379 35.24 -22.42 -8.62
C SER A 379 35.83 -21.33 -9.54
N LEU A 380 35.09 -20.34 -10.03
CA LEU A 380 35.66 -19.23 -10.80
C LEU A 380 35.09 -17.91 -10.28
N TYR A 381 35.93 -17.08 -9.65
CA TYR A 381 35.57 -15.71 -9.29
C TYR A 381 35.14 -14.98 -10.56
N SER A 382 33.89 -14.51 -10.62
CA SER A 382 33.44 -13.69 -11.75
C SER A 382 33.89 -12.24 -11.61
N VAL A 383 34.27 -11.81 -10.39
CA VAL A 383 34.70 -10.45 -10.05
C VAL A 383 36.02 -10.47 -9.28
N ASP A 384 37.03 -9.86 -9.86
CA ASP A 384 38.34 -9.58 -9.26
C ASP A 384 38.34 -8.20 -8.61
N LEU A 385 39.15 -8.05 -7.56
CA LEU A 385 39.36 -6.77 -6.87
C LEU A 385 40.74 -6.21 -7.22
N TYR A 386 40.75 -4.99 -7.74
CA TYR A 386 41.97 -4.24 -8.04
C TYR A 386 42.05 -3.02 -7.10
N LEU A 387 43.26 -2.67 -6.69
CA LEU A 387 43.55 -1.61 -5.74
C LEU A 387 44.53 -0.64 -6.41
N LYS A 388 44.12 0.62 -6.59
CA LYS A 388 45.05 1.72 -6.86
C LYS A 388 45.43 2.39 -5.55
N VAL A 389 46.72 2.49 -5.29
CA VAL A 389 47.30 3.18 -4.13
C VAL A 389 47.73 4.56 -4.54
N ILE A 390 47.29 5.58 -3.81
CA ILE A 390 47.70 6.96 -4.04
C ILE A 390 49.05 7.19 -3.36
N GLU A 391 49.95 7.91 -4.04
CA GLU A 391 51.31 8.18 -3.61
C GLU A 391 51.38 8.73 -2.17
N GLU A 392 52.25 8.11 -1.37
CA GLU A 392 52.46 8.40 0.05
C GLU A 392 51.22 8.30 0.95
N ARG A 393 50.07 7.79 0.47
CA ARG A 393 48.82 7.71 1.26
C ARG A 393 48.56 6.36 1.92
N VAL A 394 49.27 5.30 1.54
CA VAL A 394 49.21 3.99 2.23
C VAL A 394 50.59 3.63 2.78
N LYS A 395 50.74 3.64 4.10
CA LYS A 395 52.02 3.37 4.76
C LYS A 395 52.42 1.91 4.58
N GLY A 396 53.52 1.68 3.87
CA GLY A 396 54.08 0.34 3.61
C GLY A 396 53.75 -0.25 2.24
N LEU A 397 53.12 0.53 1.35
CA LEU A 397 52.80 0.14 -0.01
C LEU A 397 53.16 1.30 -0.96
N SER A 398 53.86 1.02 -2.06
CA SER A 398 54.20 2.06 -3.05
C SER A 398 52.96 2.48 -3.84
N ALA A 399 53.00 3.67 -4.44
CA ALA A 399 51.99 4.08 -5.42
C ALA A 399 51.97 3.08 -6.58
N GLY A 400 50.78 2.82 -7.12
CA GLY A 400 50.63 1.85 -8.21
C GLY A 400 49.31 1.10 -8.13
N ILE A 401 49.15 0.18 -9.08
CA ILE A 401 47.95 -0.65 -9.20
C ILE A 401 48.31 -2.09 -8.85
N TYR A 402 47.48 -2.67 -7.99
CA TYR A 402 47.62 -4.02 -7.48
C TYR A 402 46.37 -4.83 -7.75
N ARG A 403 46.50 -6.10 -8.12
CA ARG A 403 45.42 -7.09 -8.08
C ARG A 403 45.40 -7.79 -6.73
N TYR A 404 44.25 -7.90 -6.09
CA TYR A 404 44.10 -8.64 -4.85
C TYR A 404 43.78 -10.13 -5.13
N HIS A 405 44.68 -11.00 -4.69
CA HIS A 405 44.51 -12.46 -4.74
C HIS A 405 43.74 -12.94 -3.52
N SER A 406 42.44 -13.13 -3.67
CA SER A 406 41.53 -13.51 -2.58
C SER A 406 41.88 -14.85 -1.91
N SER A 407 42.47 -15.80 -2.63
CA SER A 407 42.84 -17.13 -2.08
C SER A 407 44.12 -17.11 -1.24
N GLN A 408 45.07 -16.26 -1.60
CA GLN A 408 46.37 -16.16 -0.93
C GLN A 408 46.45 -14.97 0.03
N HIS A 409 45.46 -14.07 -0.01
CA HIS A 409 45.45 -12.80 0.70
C HIS A 409 46.72 -11.98 0.41
N GLN A 410 46.98 -11.71 -0.88
CA GLN A 410 48.17 -11.00 -1.35
C GLN A 410 47.80 -9.92 -2.37
N LEU A 411 48.64 -8.89 -2.46
CA LEU A 411 48.56 -7.87 -3.50
C LEU A 411 49.65 -8.13 -4.55
N GLU A 412 49.25 -8.40 -5.78
CA GLU A 412 50.15 -8.53 -6.92
C GLU A 412 50.22 -7.19 -7.68
N PRO A 413 51.39 -6.56 -7.81
CA PRO A 413 51.53 -5.35 -8.63
C PRO A 413 51.30 -5.67 -10.12
N ILE A 414 50.44 -4.89 -10.77
CA ILE A 414 50.09 -5.08 -12.19
C ILE A 414 50.47 -3.89 -13.09
N ALA A 415 50.60 -2.70 -12.53
CA ALA A 415 51.08 -1.51 -13.24
C ALA A 415 51.71 -0.52 -12.24
N ASP A 416 52.77 0.15 -12.68
CA ASP A 416 53.31 1.32 -11.97
C ASP A 416 52.32 2.49 -12.08
N ASP A 417 52.39 3.44 -11.14
CA ASP A 417 51.41 4.53 -11.01
C ASP A 417 51.11 5.21 -12.35
N LEU A 418 49.84 5.19 -12.75
CA LEU A 418 49.35 5.92 -13.92
C LEU A 418 49.48 7.41 -13.61
N ALA A 419 50.62 7.98 -13.98
CA ALA A 419 50.96 9.37 -13.72
C ALA A 419 49.81 10.29 -14.13
N GLN A 420 49.17 10.90 -13.13
CA GLN A 420 48.30 12.09 -13.26
C GLN A 420 47.05 11.98 -14.16
N GLU A 421 46.60 10.79 -14.54
CA GLU A 421 45.26 10.68 -15.15
C GLU A 421 44.19 10.77 -14.06
N LYS A 422 43.34 11.80 -14.15
CA LYS A 422 42.12 11.92 -13.36
C LYS A 422 41.17 10.79 -13.79
N ILE A 423 41.29 9.62 -13.17
CA ILE A 423 40.40 8.47 -13.43
C ILE A 423 38.93 8.84 -13.16
N PHE A 424 38.68 9.82 -12.29
CA PHE A 424 37.36 10.34 -11.97
C PHE A 424 37.32 11.85 -12.24
N GLU A 425 36.31 12.30 -12.98
CA GLU A 425 36.12 13.72 -13.34
C GLU A 425 35.26 14.46 -12.31
N ILE A 426 34.32 13.76 -11.67
CA ILE A 426 33.44 14.25 -10.61
C ILE A 426 34.03 13.79 -9.26
N ASN A 427 33.57 14.39 -8.15
CA ASN A 427 34.06 14.08 -6.79
C ASN A 427 35.57 14.32 -6.57
N GLN A 428 36.21 15.22 -7.32
CA GLN A 428 37.65 15.52 -7.22
C GLN A 428 38.10 15.81 -5.79
N THR A 429 37.31 16.56 -5.02
CA THR A 429 37.61 16.84 -3.60
C THR A 429 37.65 15.57 -2.73
N ILE A 430 36.86 14.54 -3.05
CA ILE A 430 36.85 13.25 -2.34
C ILE A 430 38.02 12.40 -2.81
N ALA A 431 38.29 12.38 -4.12
CA ALA A 431 39.43 11.68 -4.70
C ALA A 431 40.77 12.22 -4.15
N GLU A 432 40.92 13.54 -4.00
CA GLU A 432 42.09 14.19 -3.41
C GLU A 432 42.30 13.83 -1.93
N GLN A 433 41.23 13.54 -1.20
CA GLN A 433 41.27 13.13 0.21
C GLN A 433 41.44 11.63 0.39
N SER A 434 41.19 10.84 -0.65
CA SER A 434 41.28 9.38 -0.60
C SER A 434 42.74 8.92 -0.54
N ALA A 435 42.94 7.75 0.06
CA ALA A 435 44.24 7.09 0.15
C ALA A 435 44.40 5.96 -0.88
N PHE A 436 43.29 5.38 -1.32
CA PHE A 436 43.27 4.31 -2.29
C PHE A 436 41.94 4.28 -3.05
N CYS A 437 41.91 3.56 -4.16
CA CYS A 437 40.69 3.25 -4.91
C CYS A 437 40.60 1.74 -5.14
N LEU A 438 39.46 1.15 -4.87
CA LEU A 438 39.16 -0.24 -5.18
C LEU A 438 38.32 -0.30 -6.46
N PHE A 439 38.66 -1.21 -7.37
CA PHE A 439 37.87 -1.51 -8.57
C PHE A 439 37.42 -2.96 -8.52
N LEU A 440 36.13 -3.17 -8.73
CA LEU A 440 35.54 -4.50 -8.85
C LEU A 440 35.34 -4.77 -10.33
N VAL A 441 36.16 -5.67 -10.88
CA VAL A 441 36.26 -5.91 -12.31
C VAL A 441 35.93 -7.36 -12.61
N ALA A 442 35.01 -7.60 -13.54
CA ALA A 442 34.62 -8.94 -13.93
C ALA A 442 35.19 -9.34 -15.27
N ASP A 443 35.83 -10.52 -15.37
CA ASP A 443 36.10 -11.14 -16.67
C ASP A 443 34.85 -11.89 -17.14
N LEU A 444 34.17 -11.35 -18.14
CA LEU A 444 32.94 -11.95 -18.65
C LEU A 444 33.22 -13.21 -19.48
N ALA A 445 34.42 -13.39 -20.03
CA ALA A 445 34.69 -14.50 -20.96
C ALA A 445 34.52 -15.90 -20.33
N PRO A 446 35.05 -16.21 -19.13
CA PRO A 446 34.89 -17.52 -18.48
C PRO A 446 33.43 -17.81 -18.08
N ILE A 447 32.69 -16.77 -17.69
CA ILE A 447 31.33 -16.91 -17.16
C ILE A 447 30.26 -16.85 -18.26
N THR A 448 30.57 -16.31 -19.43
CA THR A 448 29.68 -16.29 -20.59
C THR A 448 29.38 -17.71 -21.09
N ALA A 449 30.34 -18.64 -20.99
CA ALA A 449 30.12 -20.05 -21.32
C ALA A 449 29.08 -20.73 -20.41
N VAL A 450 28.85 -20.20 -19.19
CA VAL A 450 27.94 -20.76 -18.18
C VAL A 450 26.60 -20.03 -18.18
N TYR A 451 26.63 -18.69 -18.25
CA TYR A 451 25.45 -17.84 -18.04
C TYR A 451 24.93 -17.16 -19.31
N GLY A 452 25.60 -17.35 -20.45
CA GLY A 452 25.20 -16.78 -21.75
C GLY A 452 25.05 -15.26 -21.68
N GLU A 453 23.96 -14.74 -22.23
CA GLU A 453 23.66 -13.29 -22.25
C GLU A 453 23.49 -12.67 -20.86
N ARG A 454 23.22 -13.48 -19.82
CA ARG A 454 23.05 -13.01 -18.43
C ARG A 454 24.35 -12.92 -17.64
N ALA A 455 25.50 -13.27 -18.23
CA ALA A 455 26.81 -13.23 -17.56
C ALA A 455 27.10 -11.87 -16.90
N ARG A 456 26.71 -10.78 -17.57
CA ARG A 456 26.86 -9.42 -17.07
C ARG A 456 26.01 -9.15 -15.82
N ASP A 457 24.77 -9.62 -15.80
CA ASP A 457 23.85 -9.43 -14.66
C ASP A 457 24.36 -10.15 -13.41
N PHE A 458 24.86 -11.38 -13.59
CA PHE A 458 25.48 -12.14 -12.51
C PHE A 458 26.75 -11.47 -11.98
N ALA A 459 27.58 -10.93 -12.86
CA ALA A 459 28.77 -10.20 -12.47
C ALA A 459 28.43 -8.92 -11.67
N HIS A 460 27.42 -8.15 -12.11
CA HIS A 460 26.93 -6.98 -11.36
C HIS A 460 26.39 -7.34 -9.98
N LEU A 461 25.66 -8.45 -9.85
CA LEU A 461 25.14 -8.92 -8.57
C LEU A 461 26.27 -9.29 -7.61
N GLU A 462 27.29 -10.00 -8.11
CA GLU A 462 28.47 -10.38 -7.32
C GLU A 462 29.30 -9.16 -6.90
N ALA A 463 29.50 -8.19 -7.80
CA ALA A 463 30.21 -6.95 -7.49
C ALA A 463 29.44 -6.09 -6.48
N GLY A 464 28.11 -5.98 -6.62
CA GLY A 464 27.28 -5.23 -5.66
C GLY A 464 27.37 -5.80 -4.25
N TYR A 465 27.36 -7.13 -4.14
CA TYR A 465 27.55 -7.83 -2.86
C TYR A 465 28.93 -7.58 -2.25
N LEU A 466 30.00 -7.73 -3.04
CA LEU A 466 31.37 -7.46 -2.58
C LEU A 466 31.56 -6.01 -2.15
N ALA A 467 31.00 -5.05 -2.91
CA ALA A 467 31.07 -3.64 -2.57
C ALA A 467 30.34 -3.35 -1.25
N GLN A 468 29.14 -3.92 -1.05
CA GLN A 468 28.41 -3.77 0.22
C GLN A 468 29.21 -4.34 1.39
N LEU A 469 29.76 -5.54 1.25
CA LEU A 469 30.54 -6.19 2.30
C LEU A 469 31.77 -5.35 2.68
N LEU A 470 32.50 -4.82 1.71
CA LEU A 470 33.65 -3.94 1.96
C LEU A 470 33.22 -2.64 2.67
N MET A 471 32.11 -2.02 2.26
CA MET A 471 31.60 -0.79 2.86
C MET A 471 31.16 -0.98 4.31
N GLU A 472 30.57 -2.12 4.65
CA GLU A 472 30.14 -2.45 6.02
C GLU A 472 31.33 -2.69 6.96
N GLN A 473 32.44 -3.25 6.45
CA GLN A 473 33.61 -3.59 7.24
C GLN A 473 34.61 -2.44 7.36
N ALA A 474 34.58 -1.47 6.45
CA ALA A 474 35.52 -0.34 6.45
C ALA A 474 35.50 0.44 7.78
N SER A 475 34.32 0.74 8.32
CA SER A 475 34.17 1.55 9.54
C SER A 475 34.75 0.88 10.78
N GLN A 476 34.71 -0.46 10.84
CA GLN A 476 35.33 -1.25 11.91
C GLN A 476 36.87 -1.14 11.93
N HIS A 477 37.45 -0.57 10.88
CA HIS A 477 38.88 -0.39 10.70
C HIS A 477 39.26 1.08 10.55
N GLU A 478 38.38 2.00 10.98
CA GLU A 478 38.56 3.46 10.88
C GLU A 478 38.71 3.95 9.42
N LEU A 479 38.24 3.14 8.47
CA LEU A 479 38.21 3.46 7.05
C LEU A 479 36.78 3.80 6.62
N GLY A 480 36.65 4.67 5.64
CA GLY A 480 35.41 4.89 4.92
C GLY A 480 35.58 4.54 3.46
N LEU A 481 34.50 4.13 2.81
CA LEU A 481 34.43 3.94 1.37
C LEU A 481 33.36 4.85 0.75
N CYS A 482 33.66 5.37 -0.44
CA CYS A 482 32.77 6.19 -1.26
C CYS A 482 32.60 5.50 -2.62
N PRO A 483 31.41 5.02 -2.97
CA PRO A 483 31.16 4.50 -4.31
C PRO A 483 31.19 5.64 -5.32
N VAL A 484 31.95 5.46 -6.38
CA VAL A 484 32.06 6.38 -7.50
C VAL A 484 31.67 5.58 -8.73
N ASN A 485 30.58 5.95 -9.41
CA ASN A 485 30.17 5.34 -10.68
C ASN A 485 29.90 6.49 -11.67
N GLU A 486 30.94 6.92 -12.39
CA GLU A 486 30.94 8.10 -13.28
C GLU A 486 31.01 7.69 -14.76
N ALA A 487 30.94 8.67 -15.67
CA ALA A 487 31.24 8.43 -17.09
C ALA A 487 32.72 8.01 -17.23
N GLY A 488 33.02 7.02 -18.08
CA GLY A 488 34.39 6.51 -18.29
C GLY A 488 34.70 5.15 -17.63
N PHE A 489 33.73 4.54 -16.93
CA PHE A 489 33.87 3.21 -16.32
C PHE A 489 34.35 2.11 -17.28
N SER A 490 33.93 2.21 -18.54
CA SER A 490 34.33 1.30 -19.63
C SER A 490 35.82 1.37 -19.99
N GLU A 491 36.50 2.46 -19.61
CA GLU A 491 37.91 2.71 -19.97
C GLU A 491 38.88 2.24 -18.86
N ILE A 492 38.37 2.03 -17.65
CA ILE A 492 39.16 1.56 -16.50
C ILE A 492 39.88 0.22 -16.79
N PRO A 493 39.24 -0.81 -17.37
CA PRO A 493 39.94 -2.05 -17.70
C PRO A 493 41.15 -1.83 -18.61
N SER A 494 41.06 -0.90 -19.58
CA SER A 494 42.18 -0.54 -20.45
C SER A 494 43.29 0.17 -19.68
N ALA A 495 42.94 1.09 -18.76
CA ALA A 495 43.91 1.74 -17.86
C ALA A 495 44.63 0.74 -16.93
N LEU A 496 43.96 -0.36 -16.57
CA LEU A 496 44.52 -1.47 -15.79
C LEU A 496 45.25 -2.52 -16.65
N ASN A 497 45.38 -2.31 -17.96
CA ASN A 497 45.95 -3.24 -18.94
C ASN A 497 45.24 -4.63 -18.95
N LEU A 498 43.92 -4.64 -18.76
CA LEU A 498 43.07 -5.84 -18.77
C LEU A 498 42.44 -6.06 -20.16
N ARG A 499 42.00 -7.29 -20.43
CA ARG A 499 41.40 -7.68 -21.72
C ARG A 499 40.05 -6.99 -21.92
N GLU A 500 39.61 -6.82 -23.17
CA GLU A 500 38.26 -6.28 -23.50
C GLU A 500 37.10 -7.09 -22.90
N SER A 501 37.33 -8.36 -22.54
CA SER A 501 36.35 -9.18 -21.82
C SER A 501 36.12 -8.72 -20.37
N HIS A 502 36.99 -7.85 -19.84
CA HIS A 502 36.89 -7.32 -18.50
C HIS A 502 35.98 -6.10 -18.46
N LEU A 503 35.07 -6.11 -17.49
CA LEU A 503 34.13 -5.02 -17.26
C LEU A 503 34.34 -4.50 -15.83
N CYS A 504 34.68 -3.22 -15.69
CA CYS A 504 34.69 -2.57 -14.38
C CYS A 504 33.23 -2.28 -13.96
N LEU A 505 32.82 -2.86 -12.84
CA LEU A 505 31.43 -2.85 -12.38
C LEU A 505 31.19 -1.78 -11.31
N HIS A 506 32.15 -1.63 -10.38
CA HIS A 506 32.11 -0.64 -9.30
C HIS A 506 33.51 -0.11 -9.01
N ALA A 507 33.61 1.16 -8.62
CA ALA A 507 34.79 1.72 -7.99
C ALA A 507 34.45 2.33 -6.63
N LEU A 508 35.34 2.16 -5.65
CA LEU A 508 35.20 2.66 -4.29
C LEU A 508 36.46 3.45 -3.91
N LEU A 509 36.32 4.75 -3.70
CA LEU A 509 37.37 5.56 -3.09
C LEU A 509 37.42 5.27 -1.59
N GLY A 510 38.60 5.09 -1.03
CA GLY A 510 38.78 4.76 0.38
C GLY A 510 39.80 5.64 1.08
N GLY A 511 39.55 5.93 2.35
CA GLY A 511 40.45 6.72 3.19
C GLY A 511 40.05 6.67 4.66
N MET A 512 40.91 7.23 5.53
CA MET A 512 40.64 7.31 6.97
C MET A 512 39.42 8.19 7.24
N ILE A 513 38.58 7.78 8.19
CA ILE A 513 37.44 8.56 8.69
C ILE A 513 37.60 8.80 10.19
N GLU A 514 36.95 9.83 10.71
CA GLU A 514 36.84 9.99 12.17
C GLU A 514 35.85 8.96 12.71
N PRO A 515 36.15 8.21 13.78
CA PRO A 515 35.23 7.22 14.35
C PRO A 515 33.89 7.84 14.77
N SER A 516 33.85 9.11 15.17
CA SER A 516 32.59 9.81 15.47
C SER A 516 31.68 10.00 14.24
N TRP A 517 32.22 9.86 13.02
CA TRP A 517 31.45 9.98 11.78
C TRP A 517 30.61 8.73 11.48
N THR A 518 30.93 7.59 12.09
CA THR A 518 30.12 6.36 11.92
C THR A 518 28.77 6.46 12.64
N GLU A 519 28.67 7.33 13.66
CA GLU A 519 27.41 7.68 14.33
C GLU A 519 26.74 8.94 13.74
N ARG A 520 27.48 9.77 12.99
CA ARG A 520 27.05 11.11 12.55
C ARG A 520 26.85 11.31 11.06
N TRP A 521 27.15 10.32 10.22
CA TRP A 521 26.98 10.42 8.77
C TRP A 521 26.28 9.19 8.20
N VAL A 522 25.06 8.96 8.68
CA VAL A 522 24.00 8.56 7.75
C VAL A 522 23.88 9.71 6.76
N SER A 523 23.95 9.43 5.46
CA SER A 523 23.71 10.42 4.41
C SER A 523 22.58 11.35 4.85
N PRO A 524 22.70 12.69 4.71
CA PRO A 524 21.52 13.51 4.57
C PRO A 524 20.83 12.97 3.33
N GLN A 525 19.92 12.01 3.50
CA GLN A 525 18.72 12.05 2.73
C GLN A 525 18.23 13.47 2.93
N GLU A 526 18.08 14.18 1.82
CA GLU A 526 17.30 15.41 1.78
C GLU A 526 16.19 15.29 2.81
N THR A 527 16.12 16.29 3.67
CA THR A 527 15.08 16.47 4.68
C THR A 527 13.78 16.76 3.94
N ASN A 528 13.32 15.72 3.27
CA ASN A 528 12.07 15.49 2.60
C ASN A 528 11.89 13.96 2.59
N SER A 529 12.11 13.36 3.77
CA SER A 529 11.97 11.92 4.02
C SER A 529 10.49 11.59 4.10
N GLN A 530 9.82 11.70 2.96
CA GLN A 530 8.88 10.68 2.58
C GLN A 530 9.66 9.70 1.69
N SER A 531 9.71 8.40 2.03
CA SER A 531 10.15 7.33 1.11
C SER A 531 9.46 7.48 -0.25
N LEU A 532 9.99 6.91 -1.35
CA LEU A 532 9.31 6.97 -2.66
C LEU A 532 7.83 6.55 -2.54
N LEU A 533 7.58 5.52 -1.72
CA LEU A 533 6.23 5.06 -1.40
C LEU A 533 5.44 6.07 -0.58
N GLU A 534 6.03 6.70 0.44
CA GLU A 534 5.37 7.77 1.21
C GLU A 534 5.09 9.02 0.35
N ARG A 535 5.93 9.35 -0.64
CA ARG A 535 5.69 10.45 -1.58
C ARG A 535 4.55 10.12 -2.54
N ILE A 536 4.55 8.90 -3.06
CA ILE A 536 3.45 8.38 -3.89
C ILE A 536 2.15 8.39 -3.07
N GLU A 537 2.18 7.88 -1.83
CA GLU A 537 1.03 7.88 -0.93
C GLU A 537 0.53 9.30 -0.64
N ALA A 538 1.44 10.24 -0.33
CA ALA A 538 1.08 11.63 -0.08
C ALA A 538 0.52 12.33 -1.33
N ASP A 539 1.03 12.03 -2.52
CA ASP A 539 0.52 12.59 -3.77
C ASP A 539 -0.81 11.98 -4.19
N LEU A 540 -1.05 10.70 -3.88
CA LEU A 540 -2.36 10.06 -4.02
C LEU A 540 -3.35 10.68 -3.02
N ALA A 541 -2.96 10.89 -1.77
CA ALA A 541 -3.81 11.49 -0.74
C ALA A 541 -4.25 12.93 -1.06
N LYS A 542 -3.50 13.65 -1.92
CA LYS A 542 -3.91 14.97 -2.44
C LYS A 542 -4.96 14.89 -3.54
N GLN A 543 -5.03 13.77 -4.26
CA GLN A 543 -5.84 13.61 -5.47
C GLN A 543 -7.06 12.69 -5.28
N LEU A 544 -6.97 11.77 -4.33
CA LEU A 544 -7.93 10.71 -4.08
C LEU A 544 -8.44 10.78 -2.64
N PRO A 545 -9.70 10.39 -2.39
CA PRO A 545 -10.18 10.13 -1.04
C PRO A 545 -9.31 9.11 -0.30
N SER A 546 -9.19 9.23 1.02
CA SER A 546 -8.33 8.37 1.86
C SER A 546 -8.62 6.87 1.72
N TYR A 547 -9.87 6.48 1.43
CA TYR A 547 -10.26 5.08 1.20
C TYR A 547 -9.83 4.51 -0.16
N MET A 548 -9.43 5.35 -1.11
CA MET A 548 -8.89 4.95 -2.43
C MET A 548 -7.36 4.91 -2.47
N VAL A 549 -6.68 5.39 -1.43
CA VAL A 549 -5.21 5.37 -1.36
C VAL A 549 -4.74 3.96 -1.01
N PRO A 550 -3.99 3.26 -1.88
CA PRO A 550 -3.43 1.94 -1.57
C PRO A 550 -2.48 2.02 -0.38
N ARG A 551 -2.58 1.05 0.52
CA ARG A 551 -1.74 0.98 1.74
C ARG A 551 -0.59 0.01 1.62
N ARG A 552 -0.59 -0.81 0.56
CA ARG A 552 0.47 -1.75 0.22
C ARG A 552 0.95 -1.47 -1.19
N PHE A 553 2.26 -1.34 -1.32
CA PHE A 553 2.93 -1.09 -2.59
C PHE A 553 3.92 -2.21 -2.88
N GLN A 554 3.95 -2.69 -4.11
CA GLN A 554 4.91 -3.67 -4.60
C GLN A 554 5.64 -3.07 -5.80
N ILE A 555 6.97 -2.98 -5.73
CA ILE A 555 7.78 -2.51 -6.86
C ILE A 555 8.10 -3.71 -7.76
N LEU A 556 7.80 -3.58 -9.05
CA LEU A 556 8.07 -4.58 -10.08
C LEU A 556 9.04 -4.02 -11.14
N HIS A 557 9.82 -4.90 -11.76
CA HIS A 557 10.64 -4.52 -12.92
C HIS A 557 9.80 -4.23 -14.16
N SER A 558 8.67 -4.94 -14.31
CA SER A 558 7.71 -4.77 -15.40
C SER A 558 6.36 -5.36 -14.99
N LEU A 559 5.27 -4.82 -15.54
CA LEU A 559 3.96 -5.46 -15.39
C LEU A 559 3.88 -6.71 -16.29
N PRO A 560 3.37 -7.85 -15.79
CA PRO A 560 3.15 -9.04 -16.61
C PRO A 560 2.11 -8.72 -17.70
N LEU A 561 2.38 -9.19 -18.92
CA LEU A 561 1.52 -8.98 -20.08
C LEU A 561 0.98 -10.32 -20.58
N SER A 562 -0.30 -10.33 -20.94
CA SER A 562 -0.97 -11.43 -21.63
C SER A 562 -0.45 -11.58 -23.07
N ALA A 563 -0.78 -12.69 -23.73
CA ALA A 563 -0.42 -12.94 -25.14
C ALA A 563 -0.87 -11.84 -26.12
N ASN A 564 -1.86 -11.02 -25.73
CA ASN A 564 -2.37 -9.90 -26.52
C ASN A 564 -1.74 -8.54 -26.15
N GLY A 565 -0.69 -8.52 -25.31
CA GLY A 565 0.00 -7.28 -24.89
C GLY A 565 -0.77 -6.42 -23.89
N LYS A 566 -1.88 -6.91 -23.31
CA LYS A 566 -2.58 -6.27 -22.18
C LYS A 566 -2.00 -6.75 -20.85
N ILE A 567 -2.02 -5.92 -19.81
CA ILE A 567 -1.62 -6.31 -18.45
C ILE A 567 -2.40 -7.57 -18.02
N ASP A 568 -1.67 -8.62 -17.65
CA ASP A 568 -2.22 -9.85 -17.12
C ASP A 568 -2.32 -9.73 -15.60
N ARG A 569 -3.53 -9.42 -15.11
CA ARG A 569 -3.77 -9.19 -13.68
C ARG A 569 -3.70 -10.48 -12.86
N ASP A 570 -3.97 -11.63 -13.47
CA ASP A 570 -3.92 -12.93 -12.81
C ASP A 570 -2.47 -13.41 -12.61
N ALA A 571 -1.54 -12.88 -13.42
CA ALA A 571 -0.11 -13.13 -13.32
C ALA A 571 0.64 -12.13 -12.41
N LEU A 572 -0.05 -11.17 -11.80
CA LEU A 572 0.56 -10.25 -10.83
C LEU A 572 0.94 -11.02 -9.55
N PRO A 573 2.16 -10.83 -9.02
CA PRO A 573 2.61 -11.60 -7.86
C PRO A 573 1.77 -11.29 -6.62
N GLU A 574 1.52 -12.33 -5.82
CA GLU A 574 1.04 -12.16 -4.45
C GLU A 574 2.15 -11.53 -3.60
N LEU A 575 1.78 -10.62 -2.69
CA LEU A 575 2.75 -10.09 -1.74
C LEU A 575 3.16 -11.18 -0.74
N GLU A 576 4.46 -11.38 -0.56
CA GLU A 576 4.97 -12.25 0.50
C GLU A 576 4.44 -11.82 1.87
N ALA A 577 4.17 -12.79 2.74
CA ALA A 577 3.87 -12.55 4.14
C ALA A 577 4.98 -11.68 4.77
N PRO A 578 4.65 -10.81 5.75
CA PRO A 578 5.61 -9.86 6.30
C PRO A 578 6.88 -10.57 6.79
N LYS A 579 8.05 -10.04 6.43
CA LYS A 579 9.32 -10.47 7.02
C LYS A 579 9.29 -10.19 8.52
N GLU A 580 9.69 -11.17 9.32
CA GLU A 580 9.83 -11.08 10.77
C GLU A 580 10.59 -9.80 11.16
N THR A 581 9.86 -8.85 11.72
CA THR A 581 10.43 -7.79 12.54
C THR A 581 11.13 -8.44 13.73
N THR A 582 12.29 -7.94 14.14
CA THR A 582 13.01 -8.44 15.31
C THR A 582 12.07 -8.34 16.51
N PHE A 583 11.58 -9.47 17.02
CA PHE A 583 10.60 -9.51 18.09
C PHE A 583 11.15 -8.82 19.35
N VAL A 584 10.43 -7.79 19.81
CA VAL A 584 10.72 -7.08 21.07
C VAL A 584 9.52 -7.28 22.01
N ALA A 585 9.74 -7.97 23.13
CA ALA A 585 8.70 -8.25 24.10
C ALA A 585 8.23 -7.00 24.87
N PRO A 586 6.94 -6.90 25.24
CA PRO A 586 6.43 -5.83 26.08
C PRO A 586 7.02 -5.91 27.51
N ARG A 587 7.47 -4.77 28.04
CA ARG A 587 8.18 -4.65 29.33
C ARG A 587 7.30 -3.98 30.38
N THR A 588 6.58 -2.93 30.01
CA THR A 588 5.70 -2.17 30.92
C THR A 588 4.28 -2.72 30.95
N ASN A 589 3.48 -2.37 31.97
CA ASN A 589 2.08 -2.78 32.05
C ASN A 589 1.26 -2.23 30.87
N LEU A 590 1.50 -0.96 30.49
CA LEU A 590 0.83 -0.34 29.35
C LEU A 590 1.22 -1.01 28.02
N GLU A 591 2.51 -1.31 27.84
CA GLU A 591 2.99 -2.10 26.70
C GLU A 591 2.27 -3.45 26.62
N LYS A 592 2.13 -4.17 27.74
CA LYS A 592 1.43 -5.46 27.79
C LYS A 592 -0.06 -5.33 27.48
N THR A 593 -0.73 -4.29 27.96
CA THR A 593 -2.13 -4.01 27.65
C THR A 593 -2.32 -3.78 26.15
N VAL A 594 -1.51 -2.88 25.55
CA VAL A 594 -1.60 -2.57 24.11
C VAL A 594 -1.31 -3.82 23.26
N THR A 595 -0.21 -4.55 23.54
CA THR A 595 0.10 -5.77 22.78
C THR A 595 -0.94 -6.86 22.99
N GLY A 596 -1.50 -6.99 24.19
CA GLY A 596 -2.56 -7.97 24.49
C GLY A 596 -3.84 -7.69 23.70
N ILE A 597 -4.25 -6.41 23.63
CA ILE A 597 -5.38 -6.01 22.79
C ILE A 597 -5.14 -6.36 21.33
N TRP A 598 -3.93 -6.14 20.81
CA TRP A 598 -3.57 -6.50 19.44
C TRP A 598 -3.61 -8.02 19.22
N GLN A 599 -3.07 -8.81 20.15
CA GLN A 599 -3.10 -10.28 20.07
C GLN A 599 -4.53 -10.81 19.98
N ASP A 600 -5.43 -10.31 20.83
CA ASP A 600 -6.84 -10.71 20.83
C ASP A 600 -7.56 -10.31 19.54
N LEU A 601 -7.20 -9.17 18.96
CA LEU A 601 -7.92 -8.53 17.87
C LEU A 601 -7.43 -8.98 16.49
N LEU A 602 -6.16 -9.32 16.38
CA LEU A 602 -5.54 -9.90 15.18
C LEU A 602 -5.50 -11.44 15.23
N GLU A 603 -5.96 -12.05 16.33
CA GLU A 603 -5.90 -13.50 16.59
C GLU A 603 -4.47 -14.06 16.48
N LEU A 604 -3.48 -13.29 16.93
CA LEU A 604 -2.07 -13.65 16.86
C LEU A 604 -1.54 -14.15 18.21
N PRO A 605 -0.76 -15.23 18.22
CA PRO A 605 -0.20 -15.77 19.47
C PRO A 605 0.80 -14.81 20.11
N GLN A 606 1.45 -13.96 19.33
CA GLN A 606 2.49 -13.04 19.78
C GLN A 606 2.50 -11.77 18.94
N VAL A 607 2.64 -10.62 19.61
CA VAL A 607 2.82 -9.29 19.00
C VAL A 607 3.98 -8.59 19.72
N GLY A 608 4.98 -8.15 18.95
CA GLY A 608 6.13 -7.38 19.41
C GLY A 608 5.90 -5.87 19.38
N LEU A 609 6.71 -5.13 20.15
CA LEU A 609 6.55 -3.67 20.32
C LEU A 609 6.75 -2.83 19.05
N ASN A 610 7.51 -3.36 18.10
CA ASN A 610 7.81 -2.69 16.83
C ASN A 610 7.02 -3.28 15.66
N ASP A 611 6.12 -4.22 15.94
CA ASP A 611 5.31 -4.81 14.89
C ASP A 611 4.31 -3.78 14.40
N HIS A 612 4.12 -3.73 13.09
CA HIS A 612 3.27 -2.74 12.46
C HIS A 612 1.85 -3.30 12.26
N PHE A 613 0.83 -2.55 12.68
CA PHE A 613 -0.56 -3.00 12.75
C PHE A 613 -1.06 -3.61 11.44
N PHE A 614 -0.89 -2.88 10.33
CA PHE A 614 -1.31 -3.33 9.00
C PHE A 614 -0.40 -4.40 8.41
N GLN A 615 0.86 -4.49 8.84
CA GLN A 615 1.74 -5.56 8.35
C GLN A 615 1.30 -6.90 8.96
N LEU A 616 0.91 -6.91 10.24
CA LEU A 616 0.35 -8.08 10.91
C LEU A 616 -1.05 -8.50 10.42
N GLY A 617 -1.58 -7.89 9.35
CA GLY A 617 -2.90 -8.19 8.80
C GLY A 617 -4.05 -7.43 9.47
N GLY A 618 -3.74 -6.43 10.29
CA GLY A 618 -4.73 -5.49 10.81
C GLY A 618 -5.36 -4.68 9.69
N ASN A 619 -6.67 -4.42 9.75
CA ASN A 619 -7.39 -3.59 8.78
C ASN A 619 -8.09 -2.39 9.45
N SER A 620 -8.79 -1.56 8.68
CA SER A 620 -9.46 -0.36 9.23
C SER A 620 -10.57 -0.69 10.23
N LEU A 621 -11.25 -1.83 10.07
CA LEU A 621 -12.27 -2.31 11.00
C LEU A 621 -11.65 -2.66 12.35
N GLN A 622 -10.53 -3.37 12.29
CA GLN A 622 -9.73 -3.75 13.44
C GLN A 622 -9.10 -2.53 14.11
N ALA A 623 -8.68 -1.51 13.36
CA ALA A 623 -8.19 -0.25 13.93
C ALA A 623 -9.28 0.47 14.73
N ILE A 624 -10.52 0.45 14.25
CA ILE A 624 -11.69 0.99 14.96
C ILE A 624 -11.98 0.19 16.25
N GLN A 625 -11.94 -1.14 16.19
CA GLN A 625 -12.10 -1.99 17.38
C GLN A 625 -10.97 -1.75 18.40
N LEU A 626 -9.74 -1.59 17.93
CA LEU A 626 -8.58 -1.26 18.74
C LEU A 626 -8.78 0.08 19.46
N LEU A 627 -9.25 1.10 18.74
CA LEU A 627 -9.61 2.40 19.32
C LEU A 627 -10.65 2.23 20.43
N GLY A 628 -11.72 1.47 20.16
CA GLY A 628 -12.79 1.20 21.13
C GLY A 628 -12.26 0.53 22.40
N LYS A 629 -11.43 -0.50 22.26
CA LYS A 629 -10.81 -1.21 23.40
C LYS A 629 -9.85 -0.29 24.19
N LEU A 630 -9.01 0.49 23.52
CA LEU A 630 -8.12 1.45 24.19
C LEU A 630 -8.89 2.53 24.95
N ARG A 631 -10.02 3.00 24.41
CA ARG A 631 -10.90 3.94 25.13
C ARG A 631 -11.52 3.32 26.39
N GLN A 632 -11.91 2.05 26.33
CA GLN A 632 -12.42 1.30 27.49
C GLN A 632 -11.34 1.10 28.57
N GLU A 633 -10.06 1.01 28.18
CA GLU A 633 -8.90 0.92 29.08
C GLU A 633 -8.46 2.27 29.69
N GLY A 634 -9.25 3.34 29.53
CA GLY A 634 -9.03 4.62 30.21
C GLY A 634 -8.49 5.75 29.34
N TYR A 635 -8.55 5.64 28.01
CA TYR A 635 -8.10 6.68 27.08
C TYR A 635 -9.24 7.26 26.22
N PRO A 636 -10.27 7.87 26.83
CA PRO A 636 -11.51 8.26 26.13
C PRO A 636 -11.31 9.34 25.05
N SER A 637 -10.29 10.18 25.18
CA SER A 637 -9.96 11.27 24.24
C SER A 637 -9.13 10.82 23.04
N LEU A 638 -8.66 9.56 23.02
CA LEU A 638 -7.90 9.04 21.89
C LEU A 638 -8.76 9.07 20.63
N THR A 639 -8.25 9.60 19.52
CA THR A 639 -8.94 9.65 18.23
C THR A 639 -8.36 8.64 17.24
N ILE A 640 -9.16 8.27 16.22
CA ILE A 640 -8.70 7.36 15.16
C ILE A 640 -7.52 7.95 14.38
N ALA A 641 -7.48 9.27 14.17
CA ALA A 641 -6.41 9.95 13.46
C ALA A 641 -5.08 9.86 14.24
N GLN A 642 -5.13 10.02 15.57
CA GLN A 642 -3.96 9.83 16.42
C GLN A 642 -3.50 8.37 16.42
N LEU A 643 -4.45 7.41 16.44
CA LEU A 643 -4.13 5.98 16.36
C LEU A 643 -3.47 5.61 15.03
N PHE A 644 -3.94 6.17 13.90
CA PHE A 644 -3.29 5.99 12.60
C PHE A 644 -1.92 6.68 12.50
N GLY A 645 -1.66 7.70 13.32
CA GLY A 645 -0.32 8.28 13.48
C GLY A 645 0.64 7.38 14.30
N ALA A 646 0.11 6.36 14.98
CA ALA A 646 0.85 5.46 15.86
C ALA A 646 0.59 3.99 15.50
N LEU A 647 1.28 3.49 14.48
CA LEU A 647 1.02 2.18 13.87
C LEU A 647 1.81 1.01 14.45
N THR A 648 2.50 1.20 15.58
CA THR A 648 3.19 0.14 16.33
C THR A 648 2.78 0.20 17.80
N PRO A 649 2.83 -0.91 18.55
CA PRO A 649 2.51 -0.88 19.98
C PRO A 649 3.40 0.12 20.74
N SER A 650 4.68 0.25 20.39
CA SER A 650 5.57 1.24 21.01
C SER A 650 5.14 2.68 20.73
N ALA A 651 4.73 3.00 19.50
CA ALA A 651 4.23 4.32 19.15
C ALA A 651 2.90 4.63 19.85
N GLN A 652 2.02 3.62 19.96
CA GLN A 652 0.74 3.75 20.67
C GLN A 652 0.96 3.98 22.16
N VAL A 653 1.83 3.22 22.80
CA VAL A 653 2.18 3.43 24.22
C VAL A 653 2.68 4.85 24.45
N LYS A 654 3.55 5.36 23.57
CA LYS A 654 4.05 6.73 23.67
C LYS A 654 2.94 7.77 23.51
N LEU A 655 2.06 7.60 22.51
CA LEU A 655 0.89 8.44 22.32
C LEU A 655 -0.02 8.44 23.56
N LEU A 656 -0.31 7.27 24.11
CA LEU A 656 -1.17 7.11 25.29
C LEU A 656 -0.57 7.75 26.55
N GLN A 657 0.77 7.76 26.68
CA GLN A 657 1.47 8.45 27.77
C GLN A 657 1.44 9.98 27.64
N GLU A 658 1.34 10.49 26.41
CA GLU A 658 1.30 11.91 26.10
C GLU A 658 -0.13 12.49 26.12
N LEU A 659 -1.15 11.63 26.15
CA LEU A 659 -2.55 12.07 26.29
C LEU A 659 -2.79 12.61 27.71
N PRO A 660 -3.46 13.77 27.85
CA PRO A 660 -3.82 14.30 29.15
C PRO A 660 -4.72 13.31 29.89
N SER A 661 -4.37 13.01 31.14
CA SER A 661 -5.21 12.24 32.07
C SER A 661 -6.59 12.89 32.12
N ALA A 662 -7.64 12.08 31.93
CA ALA A 662 -9.02 12.56 31.91
C ALA A 662 -9.42 13.18 33.26
N GLU A 663 -9.19 14.49 33.42
CA GLU A 663 -10.11 15.31 34.21
C GLU A 663 -11.35 15.51 33.33
N GLU A 664 -12.52 15.13 33.85
CA GLU A 664 -13.81 15.44 33.23
C GLU A 664 -13.91 16.95 32.99
N GLU A 665 -13.61 17.42 31.77
CA GLU A 665 -14.22 18.65 31.28
C GLU A 665 -15.70 18.33 31.07
N ALA A 666 -16.45 18.45 32.16
CA ALA A 666 -17.89 18.58 32.12
C ALA A 666 -18.21 19.75 31.20
N ILE A 667 -18.67 19.44 29.99
CA ILE A 667 -19.24 20.41 29.06
C ILE A 667 -20.32 21.14 29.87
N PRO A 668 -20.25 22.48 30.03
CA PRO A 668 -21.25 23.20 30.78
C PRO A 668 -22.60 22.95 30.13
N THR A 669 -23.51 22.31 30.87
CA THR A 669 -24.90 22.19 30.49
C THR A 669 -25.42 23.62 30.39
N VAL A 670 -25.63 24.11 29.17
CA VAL A 670 -26.47 25.29 28.99
C VAL A 670 -27.87 24.83 29.36
N SER A 671 -28.30 25.14 30.59
CA SER A 671 -29.71 25.13 30.91
C SER A 671 -30.38 26.03 29.88
N ARG A 672 -31.30 25.50 29.09
CA ARG A 672 -32.33 26.36 28.50
C ARG A 672 -33.02 27.03 29.69
N SER A 673 -32.63 28.27 29.97
CA SER A 673 -33.55 29.18 30.61
C SER A 673 -34.77 29.21 29.70
N GLU A 674 -35.91 28.86 30.26
CA GLU A 674 -37.20 29.30 29.77
C GLU A 674 -37.12 30.82 29.63
N ASP A 675 -36.79 31.31 28.43
CA ASP A 675 -37.06 32.67 27.94
C ASP A 675 -36.33 32.86 26.60
N GLU A 676 -37.08 32.68 25.51
CA GLU A 676 -37.07 33.41 24.24
C GLU A 676 -37.68 32.48 23.16
N GLU A 677 -39.01 32.32 23.21
CA GLU A 677 -39.77 31.97 22.00
C GLU A 677 -39.55 33.10 20.99
N ARG A 678 -38.61 32.92 20.06
CA ARG A 678 -38.51 33.79 18.89
C ARG A 678 -39.60 33.40 17.92
N SER A 679 -40.41 34.37 17.50
CA SER A 679 -41.48 34.11 16.55
C SER A 679 -40.91 33.75 15.18
N ASP A 680 -41.69 32.99 14.41
CA ASP A 680 -41.34 32.58 13.05
C ASP A 680 -40.97 33.79 12.15
N ASP A 681 -41.56 34.96 12.43
CA ASP A 681 -41.28 36.21 11.70
C ASP A 681 -39.84 36.72 11.91
N GLU A 682 -39.26 36.54 13.11
CA GLU A 682 -37.87 36.94 13.38
C GLU A 682 -36.88 36.01 12.68
N VAL A 683 -37.19 34.72 12.65
CA VAL A 683 -36.39 33.71 11.94
C VAL A 683 -36.43 33.97 10.42
N GLU A 684 -37.59 34.31 9.88
CA GLU A 684 -37.74 34.62 8.45
C GLU A 684 -37.01 35.92 8.06
N ALA A 685 -37.05 36.95 8.91
CA ALA A 685 -36.31 38.20 8.68
C ALA A 685 -34.79 37.99 8.66
N GLN A 686 -34.28 37.11 9.52
CA GLN A 686 -32.85 36.81 9.62
C GLN A 686 -32.36 35.94 8.46
N LEU A 687 -33.20 34.99 8.00
CA LEU A 687 -32.96 34.23 6.77
C LEU A 687 -32.91 35.14 5.53
N ARG A 688 -33.81 36.12 5.41
CA ARG A 688 -33.78 37.09 4.30
C ARG A 688 -32.51 37.94 4.31
N LYS A 689 -32.01 38.32 5.48
CA LYS A 689 -30.77 39.09 5.64
C LYS A 689 -29.52 38.28 5.26
N LEU A 690 -29.48 37.00 5.61
CA LEU A 690 -28.39 36.09 5.21
C LEU A 690 -28.39 35.78 3.71
N LEU A 691 -29.56 35.75 3.08
CA LEU A 691 -29.70 35.54 1.64
C LEU A 691 -29.40 36.80 0.81
N SER A 692 -29.55 38.01 1.38
CA SER A 692 -29.18 39.25 0.68
C SER A 692 -27.67 39.49 0.63
N ASP A 693 -26.91 39.00 1.62
CA ASP A 693 -25.44 39.17 1.69
C ASP A 693 -24.66 38.25 0.73
N GLN A 694 -25.35 37.38 -0.03
CA GLN A 694 -24.76 36.55 -1.09
C GLN A 694 -24.94 37.14 -2.50
N SER A 695 -25.42 38.39 -2.61
CA SER A 695 -25.68 39.06 -3.90
C SER A 695 -24.94 40.40 -4.07
N SER A 696 -23.79 40.56 -3.43
CA SER A 696 -22.89 41.71 -3.62
C SER A 696 -21.48 41.28 -4.04
#